data_AF-A0A2H5RK96-F1
#
_entry.id   AF-A0A2H5RK96-F1
#
_cell.length_a   1.000
_cell.length_b   1.000
_cell.length_c   1.000
_cell.angle_alpha   90.00
_cell.angle_beta   90.00
_cell.angle_gamma   90.00
#
_symmetry.space_group_name_H-M   'P 1'
#
loop_
_entity.id
_entity.type
_entity.pdbx_description
1 polymer ?
#
loop_
_entity_poly.entity_id
_entity_poly.type
_entity_poly.pdbx_seq_one_letter_code
_entity_poly.pdbx_strand_id
1 'polypeptide(L)'
;MPFHRMFKYYGRALRETNAITAEQMHEVAKYCMIDALSCQRLMVKRNVINEYREVANIAFISLSDAHYFAIGMKVSNLLSASAWREGVLTSIISERTETESFPGAYVFPPIKGLENRRPVTGLDFGSLYPSLIMTYNLSPDKIILSRKHAEFLRDSGKTLHEINFKFNGIDVLAWSIRHNNIPEEKGLYAIVLEYLSVKRVEIKKRLAPVKEKKKVMELVIGLMDKDLSLSEAIEHVLAKAEEKNHASLNKNLYHFINKEKHEFMAEYDSVCFEYSCLDAGQNAIKVYMNSFYGTAGDSKSPFFLRALAGGVTSTGRRNIKLVADFVKSRGFQIKYGDTDSLYLVCPEECFQECDELYDYGNGIPKEEYWSRMVEISMGEIEKLRDDINDFLKADNGSPYLKMAYEEVLFPVVFTGKKKYYGIPHESKPNFNKKPFIRGVEIVKQGHSTLFCKIGKHIMDESMRLENSRTIHQIIKDVLRGSVKDISRTDLNDLIKTAVWKPDKDNKSVQRFMSRMRDRYTREEADAKRLIKKGLTPKPYLYEIPEPGERFEFVVVENDLSQKVGDKMEYPEVARQLGKKIDISYYLNSVVSLCARFINYEDIYQPSPEAVLEALKKLKDANKAKHNGVSGDDKADAGVADEDDLDEEDEDEIDEDEVSKIRDALAQKSAEKWVRGYIKELHTGPKKNHAIISHLWKEANTYAKNLFNSTYADKIVKYSGNDVYWSSYLNALDKQEESIRLKLTTLLAEISKIDVGCRDRMYKLVTKPGKHKPKAMTLEKYILAYIQENECALLADLQSIWYKMVGLETTRYRMLSKLQDDKKITRLKRI
;
A
#
# COMPACT_ATOMS: atom_id res chain seq x y z
N MET A 1 -29.14 -7.86 -16.40
CA MET A 1 -30.46 -7.20 -16.37
C MET A 1 -30.82 -7.02 -14.90
N PRO A 2 -31.19 -5.82 -14.42
CA PRO A 2 -31.55 -5.65 -13.02
C PRO A 2 -32.72 -6.57 -12.62
N PHE A 3 -32.65 -7.17 -11.43
CA PHE A 3 -33.64 -8.14 -10.93
C PHE A 3 -35.08 -7.60 -11.03
N HIS A 4 -35.30 -6.33 -10.65
CA HIS A 4 -36.60 -5.68 -10.73
C HIS A 4 -37.18 -5.59 -12.17
N ARG A 5 -36.32 -5.44 -13.19
CA ARG A 5 -36.74 -5.38 -14.60
C ARG A 5 -37.15 -6.76 -15.10
N MET A 6 -36.41 -7.79 -14.71
CA MET A 6 -36.72 -9.19 -15.02
C MET A 6 -38.07 -9.60 -14.41
N PHE A 7 -38.31 -9.31 -13.13
CA PHE A 7 -39.59 -9.59 -12.46
C PHE A 7 -40.76 -8.80 -13.05
N LYS A 8 -40.53 -7.56 -13.49
CA LYS A 8 -41.55 -6.74 -14.17
C LYS A 8 -41.98 -7.37 -15.51
N TYR A 9 -41.03 -7.86 -16.30
CA TYR A 9 -41.31 -8.54 -17.56
C TYR A 9 -42.06 -9.86 -17.33
N TYR A 10 -41.60 -10.66 -16.38
CA TYR A 10 -42.26 -11.89 -15.98
C TYR A 10 -43.70 -11.65 -15.48
N GLY A 11 -43.90 -10.68 -14.59
CA GLY A 11 -45.21 -10.34 -14.03
C GLY A 11 -46.18 -9.69 -15.02
N ARG A 12 -45.69 -9.17 -16.16
CA ARG A 12 -46.53 -8.71 -17.29
C ARG A 12 -46.93 -9.88 -18.17
N ALA A 13 -45.98 -10.75 -18.50
CA ALA A 13 -46.24 -11.95 -19.30
C ALA A 13 -47.25 -12.89 -18.64
N LEU A 14 -47.28 -12.97 -17.31
CA LEU A 14 -48.29 -13.74 -16.56
C LEU A 14 -49.72 -13.17 -16.67
N ARG A 15 -49.87 -11.86 -16.95
CA ARG A 15 -51.19 -11.21 -17.02
C ARG A 15 -51.72 -11.17 -18.44
N GLU A 16 -50.85 -10.96 -19.42
CA GLU A 16 -51.22 -10.76 -20.82
C GLU A 16 -50.18 -11.41 -21.75
N THR A 17 -50.66 -12.21 -22.70
CA THR A 17 -49.82 -12.81 -23.75
C THR A 17 -50.01 -12.04 -25.06
N ASN A 18 -49.01 -11.25 -25.46
CA ASN A 18 -48.99 -10.50 -26.70
C ASN A 18 -47.54 -10.40 -27.24
N ALA A 19 -47.37 -9.81 -28.42
CA ALA A 19 -46.06 -9.70 -29.07
C ALA A 19 -45.01 -8.98 -28.19
N ILE A 20 -45.43 -7.96 -27.42
CA ILE A 20 -44.55 -7.18 -26.54
C ILE A 20 -44.11 -8.01 -25.33
N THR A 21 -45.03 -8.75 -24.70
CA THR A 21 -44.68 -9.62 -23.57
C THR A 21 -43.85 -10.82 -24.01
N ALA A 22 -44.05 -11.33 -25.22
CA ALA A 22 -43.20 -12.35 -25.83
C ALA A 22 -41.76 -11.85 -26.08
N GLU A 23 -41.60 -10.64 -26.63
CA GLU A 23 -40.27 -10.02 -26.84
C GLU A 23 -39.54 -9.75 -25.50
N GLN A 24 -40.26 -9.26 -24.49
CA GLN A 24 -39.70 -9.07 -23.14
C GLN A 24 -39.24 -10.39 -22.52
N MET A 25 -40.01 -11.47 -22.67
CA MET A 25 -39.61 -12.79 -22.20
C MET A 25 -38.45 -13.37 -23.01
N HIS A 26 -38.36 -13.08 -24.30
CA HIS A 26 -37.19 -13.41 -25.11
C HIS A 26 -35.92 -12.69 -24.60
N GLU A 27 -36.02 -11.41 -24.23
CA GLU A 27 -34.91 -10.65 -23.63
C GLU A 27 -34.45 -11.29 -22.30
N VAL A 28 -35.40 -11.70 -21.44
CA VAL A 28 -35.11 -12.42 -20.19
C VAL A 28 -34.44 -13.76 -20.47
N ALA A 29 -34.97 -14.56 -21.40
CA ALA A 29 -34.39 -15.85 -21.76
C ALA A 29 -32.97 -15.72 -22.29
N LYS A 30 -32.72 -14.75 -23.19
CA LYS A 30 -31.38 -14.44 -23.70
C LYS A 30 -30.43 -14.03 -22.58
N TYR A 31 -30.90 -13.20 -21.63
CA TYR A 31 -30.11 -12.83 -20.46
C TYR A 31 -29.74 -14.05 -19.60
N CYS A 32 -30.71 -14.90 -19.24
CA CYS A 32 -30.46 -16.12 -18.45
C CYS A 32 -29.52 -17.10 -19.16
N MET A 33 -29.64 -17.25 -20.49
CA MET A 33 -28.73 -18.06 -21.29
C MET A 33 -27.30 -17.51 -21.23
N ILE A 34 -27.13 -16.19 -21.37
CA ILE A 34 -25.81 -15.55 -21.26
C ILE A 34 -25.22 -15.76 -19.87
N ASP A 35 -25.98 -15.59 -18.79
CA ASP A 35 -25.50 -15.80 -17.42
C ASP A 35 -25.08 -17.27 -17.19
N ALA A 36 -25.89 -18.24 -17.59
CA ALA A 36 -25.58 -19.66 -17.46
C ALA A 36 -24.33 -20.06 -18.27
N LEU A 37 -24.23 -19.61 -19.53
CA LEU A 37 -23.07 -19.84 -20.39
C LEU A 37 -21.82 -19.14 -19.85
N SER A 38 -21.97 -17.97 -19.24
CA SER A 38 -20.85 -17.22 -18.66
C SER A 38 -20.23 -17.97 -17.48
N CYS A 39 -21.04 -18.61 -16.63
CA CYS A 39 -20.55 -19.48 -15.56
C CYS A 39 -19.72 -20.66 -16.10
N GLN A 40 -20.23 -21.36 -17.12
CA GLN A 40 -19.51 -22.46 -17.76
C GLN A 40 -18.21 -22.00 -18.43
N ARG A 41 -18.26 -20.90 -19.18
CA ARG A 41 -17.08 -20.30 -19.81
C ARG A 41 -16.05 -19.88 -18.77
N LEU A 42 -16.48 -19.36 -17.63
CA LEU A 42 -15.58 -18.99 -16.54
C LEU A 42 -14.91 -20.22 -15.92
N MET A 43 -15.65 -21.31 -15.69
CA MET A 43 -15.08 -22.58 -15.19
C MET A 43 -14.00 -23.13 -16.12
N VAL A 44 -14.25 -23.12 -17.43
CA VAL A 44 -13.26 -23.57 -18.44
C VAL A 44 -12.08 -22.61 -18.49
N LYS A 45 -12.33 -21.31 -18.58
CA LYS A 45 -11.27 -20.28 -18.67
C LYS A 45 -10.38 -20.23 -17.43
N ARG A 46 -10.92 -20.55 -16.25
CA ARG A 46 -10.19 -20.65 -14.98
C ARG A 46 -9.64 -22.04 -14.71
N ASN A 47 -9.90 -23.02 -15.56
CA ASN A 47 -9.41 -24.39 -15.43
C ASN A 47 -9.76 -25.08 -14.07
N VAL A 48 -10.88 -24.69 -13.46
CA VAL A 48 -11.20 -25.02 -12.05
C VAL A 48 -11.25 -26.52 -11.78
N ILE A 49 -11.88 -27.29 -12.67
CA ILE A 49 -12.04 -28.74 -12.48
C ILE A 49 -10.68 -29.45 -12.49
N ASN A 50 -9.80 -29.04 -13.40
CA ASN A 50 -8.47 -29.64 -13.52
C ASN A 50 -7.59 -29.25 -12.32
N GLU A 51 -7.69 -28.01 -11.83
CA GLU A 51 -7.04 -27.62 -10.57
C GLU A 51 -7.45 -28.55 -9.43
N TYR A 52 -8.75 -28.78 -9.25
CA TYR A 52 -9.24 -29.70 -8.21
C TYR A 52 -8.80 -31.14 -8.43
N ARG A 53 -8.72 -31.60 -9.70
CA ARG A 53 -8.24 -32.94 -10.02
C ARG A 53 -6.78 -33.12 -9.62
N GLU A 54 -5.91 -32.17 -9.93
CA GLU A 54 -4.49 -32.25 -9.56
C GLU A 54 -4.30 -32.21 -8.03
N VAL A 55 -5.04 -31.32 -7.35
CA VAL A 55 -5.08 -31.24 -5.87
C VAL A 55 -5.53 -32.57 -5.27
N ALA A 56 -6.62 -33.15 -5.77
CA ALA A 56 -7.17 -34.42 -5.32
C ALA A 56 -6.18 -35.58 -5.49
N ASN A 57 -5.53 -35.66 -6.66
CA ASN A 57 -4.55 -36.69 -6.99
C ASN A 57 -3.31 -36.63 -6.10
N ILE A 58 -2.84 -35.43 -5.73
CA ILE A 58 -1.66 -35.27 -4.87
C ILE A 58 -1.99 -35.63 -3.42
N ALA A 59 -3.16 -35.21 -2.91
CA ALA A 59 -3.54 -35.44 -1.51
C ALA A 59 -4.25 -36.77 -1.25
N PHE A 60 -4.52 -37.59 -2.27
CA PHE A 60 -5.26 -38.85 -2.17
C PHE A 60 -6.68 -38.68 -1.61
N ILE A 61 -7.41 -37.67 -2.10
CA ILE A 61 -8.78 -37.34 -1.68
C ILE A 61 -9.74 -37.34 -2.87
N SER A 62 -11.05 -37.27 -2.61
CA SER A 62 -12.04 -37.13 -3.68
C SER A 62 -11.99 -35.73 -4.32
N LEU A 63 -12.54 -35.62 -5.54
CA LEU A 63 -12.68 -34.31 -6.21
C LEU A 63 -13.59 -33.36 -5.41
N SER A 64 -14.60 -33.90 -4.70
CA SER A 64 -15.47 -33.13 -3.82
C SER A 64 -14.69 -32.55 -2.64
N ASP A 65 -13.87 -33.37 -1.98
CA ASP A 65 -13.06 -32.95 -0.84
C ASP A 65 -11.98 -31.95 -1.24
N ALA A 66 -11.49 -32.02 -2.49
CA ALA A 66 -10.56 -31.03 -3.02
C ALA A 66 -11.18 -29.61 -3.05
N HIS A 67 -12.50 -29.49 -3.16
CA HIS A 67 -13.22 -28.23 -3.05
C HIS A 67 -13.52 -27.84 -1.60
N TYR A 68 -14.09 -28.76 -0.81
CA TYR A 68 -14.64 -28.43 0.52
C TYR A 68 -13.63 -28.46 1.67
N PHE A 69 -12.60 -29.30 1.60
CA PHE A 69 -11.63 -29.40 2.69
C PHE A 69 -10.65 -28.24 2.71
N ALA A 70 -10.29 -27.82 3.91
CA ALA A 70 -9.18 -26.90 4.13
C ALA A 70 -7.84 -27.56 3.76
N ILE A 71 -6.84 -26.76 3.41
CA ILE A 71 -5.52 -27.27 2.97
C ILE A 71 -4.88 -28.16 4.04
N GLY A 72 -4.98 -27.79 5.33
CA GLY A 72 -4.43 -28.58 6.43
C GLY A 72 -4.97 -30.01 6.45
N MET A 73 -6.27 -30.21 6.21
CA MET A 73 -6.88 -31.54 6.14
C MET A 73 -6.35 -32.36 4.96
N LYS A 74 -6.10 -31.71 3.80
CA LYS A 74 -5.53 -32.36 2.61
C LYS A 74 -4.10 -32.85 2.88
N VAL A 75 -3.31 -32.03 3.56
CA VAL A 75 -1.94 -32.38 3.98
C VAL A 75 -1.96 -33.49 5.04
N SER A 76 -2.87 -33.44 6.02
CA SER A 76 -3.02 -34.52 6.98
C SER A 76 -3.37 -35.85 6.30
N ASN A 77 -4.27 -35.85 5.31
CA ASN A 77 -4.58 -37.08 4.55
C ASN A 77 -3.36 -37.61 3.78
N LEU A 78 -2.60 -36.72 3.12
CA LEU A 78 -1.35 -37.09 2.45
C LEU A 78 -0.33 -37.70 3.42
N LEU A 79 -0.16 -37.09 4.60
CA LEU A 79 0.74 -37.58 5.64
C LEU A 79 0.28 -38.92 6.20
N SER A 80 -1.01 -39.10 6.49
CA SER A 80 -1.57 -40.38 6.97
C SER A 80 -1.43 -41.49 5.92
N ALA A 81 -1.70 -41.19 4.64
CA ALA A 81 -1.50 -42.15 3.55
C ALA A 81 -0.02 -42.54 3.38
N SER A 82 0.89 -41.60 3.62
CA SER A 82 2.33 -41.85 3.57
C SER A 82 2.79 -42.66 4.79
N ALA A 83 2.33 -42.30 5.99
CA ALA A 83 2.60 -43.03 7.23
C ALA A 83 2.20 -44.50 7.12
N TRP A 84 1.01 -44.77 6.57
CA TRP A 84 0.54 -46.14 6.32
C TRP A 84 1.49 -46.95 5.44
N ARG A 85 2.07 -46.33 4.40
CA ARG A 85 3.06 -47.00 3.51
C ARG A 85 4.37 -47.31 4.23
N GLU A 86 4.77 -46.45 5.15
CA GLU A 86 5.97 -46.61 6.00
C GLU A 86 5.71 -47.52 7.22
N GLY A 87 4.53 -48.13 7.34
CA GLY A 87 4.18 -48.98 8.48
C GLY A 87 3.96 -48.23 9.79
N VAL A 88 3.69 -46.92 9.73
CA VAL A 88 3.45 -46.03 10.88
C VAL A 88 1.95 -45.79 11.05
N LEU A 89 1.46 -45.95 12.29
CA LEU A 89 0.07 -45.63 12.66
C LEU A 89 -0.03 -44.20 13.19
N THR A 90 -1.09 -43.48 12.80
CA THR A 90 -1.36 -42.10 13.23
C THR A 90 -2.51 -42.06 14.23
N SER A 91 -2.34 -41.36 15.35
CA SER A 91 -3.44 -41.11 16.30
C SER A 91 -4.37 -40.01 15.77
N ILE A 92 -5.68 -40.18 15.97
CA ILE A 92 -6.72 -39.19 15.63
C ILE A 92 -7.09 -38.34 16.86
N ILE A 93 -6.57 -38.69 18.04
CA ILE A 93 -6.90 -38.02 19.30
C ILE A 93 -6.09 -36.72 19.40
N SER A 94 -6.76 -35.58 19.27
CA SER A 94 -6.20 -34.25 19.59
C SER A 94 -6.75 -33.82 20.95
N GLU A 95 -5.97 -33.98 22.02
CA GLU A 95 -6.41 -33.69 23.40
C GLU A 95 -6.28 -32.21 23.81
N ARG A 96 -5.84 -31.31 22.91
CA ARG A 96 -5.42 -29.97 23.30
C ARG A 96 -6.03 -28.86 22.45
N THR A 97 -6.81 -28.00 23.09
CA THR A 97 -7.16 -26.67 22.56
C THR A 97 -6.20 -25.66 23.14
N GLU A 98 -5.08 -25.44 22.47
CA GLU A 98 -4.14 -24.37 22.78
C GLU A 98 -4.40 -23.20 21.84
N THR A 99 -4.71 -22.02 22.39
CA THR A 99 -5.11 -20.83 21.63
C THR A 99 -4.00 -19.78 21.49
N GLU A 100 -2.82 -20.02 22.07
CA GLU A 100 -1.70 -19.08 22.06
C GLU A 100 -0.77 -19.26 20.85
N SER A 101 -0.11 -18.16 20.48
CA SER A 101 0.73 -18.09 19.28
C SER A 101 2.20 -18.35 19.58
N PHE A 102 2.82 -19.23 18.80
CA PHE A 102 4.27 -19.44 18.78
C PHE A 102 5.06 -18.14 18.54
N PRO A 103 6.32 -18.04 19.02
CA PRO A 103 7.21 -16.96 18.64
C PRO A 103 7.28 -16.83 17.12
N GLY A 104 6.95 -15.63 16.64
CA GLY A 104 6.89 -15.35 15.21
C GLY A 104 8.27 -15.36 14.56
N ALA A 105 8.27 -15.22 13.23
CA ALA A 105 9.48 -14.99 12.47
C ALA A 105 10.16 -13.67 12.84
N TYR A 106 11.47 -13.60 12.65
CA TYR A 106 12.25 -12.39 12.88
C TYR A 106 12.19 -11.46 11.66
N VAL A 107 12.08 -10.15 11.90
CA VAL A 107 12.02 -9.12 10.87
C VAL A 107 13.03 -8.03 11.21
N PHE A 108 14.03 -7.85 10.35
CA PHE A 108 14.98 -6.76 10.48
C PHE A 108 14.28 -5.43 10.18
N PRO A 109 14.47 -4.39 11.01
CA PRO A 109 13.86 -3.09 10.74
C PRO A 109 14.37 -2.52 9.42
N PRO A 110 13.49 -1.95 8.57
CA PRO A 110 13.93 -1.35 7.31
C PRO A 110 14.64 -0.01 7.58
N ILE A 111 15.71 0.25 6.82
CA ILE A 111 16.23 1.59 6.63
C ILE A 111 15.27 2.33 5.71
N LYS A 112 14.42 3.16 6.31
CA LYS A 112 13.35 3.86 5.60
C LYS A 112 13.88 5.03 4.78
N GLY A 113 13.17 5.32 3.69
CA GLY A 113 13.47 6.42 2.80
C GLY A 113 13.61 6.00 1.34
N LEU A 114 13.90 6.97 0.48
CA LEU A 114 14.24 6.75 -0.91
C LEU A 114 15.71 6.36 -1.00
N GLU A 115 15.96 5.16 -1.52
CA GLU A 115 17.27 4.69 -1.92
C GLU A 115 17.35 4.79 -3.46
N ASN A 116 18.04 5.82 -3.93
CA ASN A 116 18.31 6.09 -5.34
C ASN A 116 19.81 6.29 -5.61
N ARG A 117 20.67 5.97 -4.62
CA ARG A 117 22.12 6.00 -4.77
C ARG A 117 22.65 4.64 -5.18
N ARG A 118 22.25 3.57 -4.48
CA ARG A 118 22.69 2.20 -4.78
C ARG A 118 21.51 1.23 -5.01
N PRO A 119 21.65 0.28 -5.95
CA PRO A 119 20.63 -0.76 -6.14
C PRO A 119 20.50 -1.66 -4.91
N VAL A 120 19.27 -2.08 -4.60
CA VAL A 120 18.99 -2.99 -3.48
C VAL A 120 18.57 -4.35 -4.01
N THR A 121 19.24 -5.41 -3.61
CA THR A 121 19.04 -6.77 -4.14
C THR A 121 18.47 -7.72 -3.10
N GLY A 122 17.52 -8.57 -3.50
CA GLY A 122 16.88 -9.54 -2.62
C GLY A 122 17.52 -10.94 -2.67
N LEU A 123 17.86 -11.50 -1.51
CA LEU A 123 18.12 -12.94 -1.33
C LEU A 123 16.99 -13.54 -0.48
N ASP A 124 16.38 -14.62 -0.96
CA ASP A 124 15.27 -15.31 -0.29
C ASP A 124 15.54 -16.81 -0.12
N PHE A 125 15.13 -17.40 1.00
CA PHE A 125 15.23 -18.84 1.19
C PHE A 125 14.24 -19.60 0.29
N GLY A 126 14.76 -20.54 -0.50
CA GLY A 126 13.93 -21.40 -1.34
C GLY A 126 13.04 -22.34 -0.51
N SER A 127 11.76 -21.98 -0.37
CA SER A 127 10.79 -22.74 0.45
C SER A 127 11.27 -22.95 1.90
N LEU A 128 11.52 -21.85 2.64
CA LEU A 128 12.15 -21.87 3.97
C LEU A 128 11.64 -22.99 4.89
N TYR A 129 10.35 -23.01 5.24
CA TYR A 129 9.82 -23.98 6.23
C TYR A 129 9.98 -25.45 5.80
N PRO A 130 9.57 -25.86 4.58
CA PRO A 130 9.90 -27.20 4.07
C PRO A 130 11.39 -27.54 4.16
N SER A 131 12.25 -26.60 3.77
CA SER A 131 13.70 -26.80 3.75
C SER A 131 14.27 -26.96 5.16
N LEU A 132 13.77 -26.20 6.15
CA LEU A 132 14.13 -26.38 7.57
C LEU A 132 13.66 -27.73 8.10
N ILE A 133 12.43 -28.14 7.78
CA ILE A 133 11.88 -29.44 8.19
C ILE A 133 12.77 -30.58 7.69
N MET A 134 13.17 -30.55 6.42
CA MET A 134 14.08 -31.55 5.85
C MET A 134 15.48 -31.47 6.49
N THR A 135 16.07 -30.27 6.57
CA THR A 135 17.45 -30.05 7.07
C THR A 135 17.65 -30.50 8.52
N TYR A 136 16.68 -30.23 9.39
CA TYR A 136 16.76 -30.53 10.83
C TYR A 136 15.96 -31.79 11.20
N ASN A 137 15.46 -32.53 10.22
CA ASN A 137 14.64 -33.74 10.37
C ASN A 137 13.42 -33.54 11.29
N LEU A 138 12.77 -32.37 11.22
CA LEU A 138 11.68 -31.98 12.11
C LEU A 138 10.39 -32.76 11.76
N SER A 139 10.28 -33.96 12.32
CA SER A 139 9.19 -34.89 12.04
C SER A 139 8.62 -35.46 13.34
N PRO A 140 7.30 -35.73 13.44
CA PRO A 140 6.69 -36.23 14.68
C PRO A 140 7.37 -37.48 15.24
N ASP A 141 7.84 -38.38 14.37
CA ASP A 141 8.52 -39.63 14.71
C ASP A 141 10.02 -39.47 15.07
N LYS A 142 10.58 -38.26 14.96
CA LYS A 142 12.00 -37.96 15.24
C LYS A 142 12.20 -36.95 16.37
N ILE A 143 11.12 -36.39 16.91
CA ILE A 143 11.16 -35.42 18.01
C ILE A 143 11.24 -36.16 19.35
N ILE A 144 12.21 -35.75 20.16
CA ILE A 144 12.45 -36.24 21.51
C ILE A 144 12.10 -35.14 22.51
N LEU A 145 11.18 -35.45 23.42
CA LEU A 145 10.73 -34.51 24.47
C LEU A 145 11.42 -34.75 25.82
N SER A 146 12.05 -35.92 25.99
CA SER A 146 12.71 -36.31 27.25
C SER A 146 14.21 -36.07 27.18
N ARG A 147 14.73 -35.25 28.10
CA ARG A 147 16.18 -35.01 28.23
C ARG A 147 16.98 -36.30 28.44
N LYS A 148 16.51 -37.20 29.31
CA LYS A 148 17.17 -38.49 29.56
C LYS A 148 17.28 -39.34 28.29
N HIS A 149 16.25 -39.31 27.45
CA HIS A 149 16.27 -40.04 26.17
C HIS A 149 17.20 -39.37 25.15
N ALA A 150 17.25 -38.03 25.13
CA ALA A 150 18.20 -37.31 24.30
C ALA A 150 19.66 -37.60 24.70
N GLU A 151 19.96 -37.66 25.99
CA GLU A 151 21.29 -38.04 26.52
C GLU A 151 21.65 -39.47 26.12
N PHE A 152 20.76 -40.44 26.33
CA PHE A 152 20.96 -41.83 25.86
C PHE A 152 21.24 -41.92 24.36
N LEU A 153 20.51 -41.16 23.53
CA LEU A 153 20.73 -41.15 22.09
C LEU A 153 22.09 -40.55 21.72
N ARG A 154 22.51 -39.48 22.39
CA ARG A 154 23.86 -38.90 22.22
C ARG A 154 24.94 -39.92 22.58
N ASP A 155 24.78 -40.64 23.68
CA ASP A 155 25.73 -41.68 24.13
C ASP A 155 25.79 -42.85 23.14
N SER A 156 24.68 -43.15 22.45
CA SER A 156 24.63 -44.14 21.36
C SER A 156 25.22 -43.64 20.02
N GLY A 157 25.78 -42.42 19.98
CA GLY A 157 26.42 -41.83 18.80
C GLY A 157 25.46 -41.12 17.83
N LYS A 158 24.20 -40.86 18.23
CA LYS A 158 23.26 -40.09 17.41
C LYS A 158 23.48 -38.59 17.58
N THR A 159 23.53 -37.87 16.46
CA THR A 159 23.58 -36.41 16.45
C THR A 159 22.18 -35.83 16.64
N LEU A 160 22.01 -34.95 17.63
CA LEU A 160 20.74 -34.30 17.92
C LEU A 160 20.79 -32.80 17.61
N HIS A 161 19.71 -32.27 17.07
CA HIS A 161 19.45 -30.85 16.99
C HIS A 161 18.59 -30.42 18.17
N GLU A 162 19.06 -29.47 18.96
CA GLU A 162 18.33 -28.92 20.10
C GLU A 162 17.34 -27.84 19.66
N ILE A 163 16.13 -27.91 20.21
CA ILE A 163 15.03 -26.99 19.98
C ILE A 163 14.72 -26.32 21.31
N ASN A 164 14.88 -25.00 21.37
CA ASN A 164 14.59 -24.21 22.56
C ASN A 164 13.86 -22.92 22.15
N PHE A 165 12.69 -22.70 22.74
CA PHE A 165 11.89 -21.49 22.54
C PHE A 165 10.88 -21.29 23.68
N LYS A 166 10.49 -20.03 23.93
CA LYS A 166 9.39 -19.70 24.86
C LYS A 166 8.02 -19.92 24.20
N PHE A 167 7.11 -20.58 24.92
CA PHE A 167 5.70 -20.72 24.57
C PHE A 167 4.86 -20.45 25.81
N ASN A 168 3.99 -19.46 25.77
CA ASN A 168 3.20 -18.99 26.92
C ASN A 168 4.08 -18.60 28.12
N GLY A 169 5.25 -18.00 27.87
CA GLY A 169 6.24 -17.67 28.90
C GLY A 169 7.05 -18.85 29.44
N ILE A 170 6.73 -20.09 29.03
CA ILE A 170 7.39 -21.31 29.47
C ILE A 170 8.43 -21.73 28.42
N ASP A 171 9.65 -22.05 28.87
CA ASP A 171 10.67 -22.61 27.98
C ASP A 171 10.29 -24.04 27.56
N VAL A 172 10.20 -24.24 26.25
CA VAL A 172 9.98 -25.54 25.64
C VAL A 172 11.32 -26.06 25.12
N LEU A 173 11.80 -27.13 25.73
CA LEU A 173 13.01 -27.83 25.34
C LEU A 173 12.67 -29.17 24.69
N ALA A 174 13.23 -29.41 23.50
CA ALA A 174 13.10 -30.67 22.78
C ALA A 174 14.34 -30.92 21.90
N TRP A 175 14.41 -32.10 21.29
CA TRP A 175 15.47 -32.44 20.35
C TRP A 175 14.89 -33.13 19.12
N SER A 176 15.62 -33.05 18.00
CA SER A 176 15.34 -33.78 16.77
C SER A 176 16.55 -34.63 16.39
N ILE A 177 16.34 -35.89 16.03
CA ILE A 177 17.42 -36.78 15.57
C ILE A 177 17.84 -36.35 14.16
N ARG A 178 19.12 -36.02 13.94
CA ARG A 178 19.63 -35.65 12.62
C ARG A 178 19.75 -36.90 11.73
N HIS A 179 19.28 -36.78 10.49
CA HIS A 179 19.32 -37.89 9.53
C HIS A 179 20.69 -38.05 8.83
N ASN A 180 21.58 -37.04 8.88
CA ASN A 180 22.93 -37.10 8.27
C ASN A 180 22.95 -37.56 6.79
N ASN A 181 21.92 -37.21 6.03
CA ASN A 181 21.63 -37.69 4.66
C ASN A 181 21.47 -39.21 4.49
N ILE A 182 21.28 -39.96 5.58
CA ILE A 182 20.98 -41.39 5.58
C ILE A 182 19.47 -41.57 5.37
N PRO A 183 19.01 -42.25 4.29
CA PRO A 183 17.59 -42.41 3.99
C PRO A 183 16.77 -43.01 5.13
N GLU A 184 17.29 -44.03 5.81
CA GLU A 184 16.62 -44.79 6.86
C GLU A 184 16.43 -43.97 8.15
N GLU A 185 17.22 -42.91 8.32
CA GLU A 185 17.15 -42.02 9.49
C GLU A 185 16.19 -40.83 9.27
N LYS A 186 15.70 -40.64 8.04
CA LYS A 186 14.74 -39.56 7.72
C LYS A 186 13.40 -39.82 8.39
N GLY A 187 12.82 -38.78 8.96
CA GLY A 187 11.46 -38.83 9.49
C GLY A 187 10.40 -38.74 8.40
N LEU A 188 9.17 -39.11 8.74
CA LEU A 188 8.02 -39.07 7.83
C LEU A 188 7.89 -37.75 7.06
N TYR A 189 8.01 -36.61 7.74
CA TYR A 189 7.87 -35.29 7.12
C TYR A 189 8.96 -35.04 6.08
N ALA A 190 10.21 -35.42 6.38
CA ALA A 190 11.33 -35.24 5.47
C ALA A 190 11.17 -36.10 4.20
N ILE A 191 10.75 -37.36 4.35
CA ILE A 191 10.49 -38.28 3.24
C ILE A 191 9.42 -37.72 2.31
N VAL A 192 8.29 -37.29 2.86
CA VAL A 192 7.17 -36.79 2.04
C VAL A 192 7.53 -35.47 1.36
N LEU A 193 8.19 -34.54 2.06
CA LEU A 193 8.62 -33.27 1.47
C LEU A 193 9.67 -33.45 0.37
N GLU A 194 10.57 -34.42 0.50
CA GLU A 194 11.55 -34.75 -0.54
C GLU A 194 10.85 -35.31 -1.78
N TYR A 195 9.92 -36.27 -1.60
CA TYR A 195 9.09 -36.79 -2.70
C TYR A 195 8.32 -35.66 -3.41
N LEU A 196 7.67 -34.76 -2.66
CA LEU A 196 6.96 -33.62 -3.22
C LEU A 196 7.90 -32.66 -3.96
N SER A 197 9.10 -32.42 -3.42
CA SER A 197 10.11 -31.56 -4.04
C SER A 197 10.56 -32.10 -5.39
N VAL A 198 10.88 -33.39 -5.47
CA VAL A 198 11.28 -34.07 -6.72
C VAL A 198 10.14 -34.00 -7.74
N LYS A 199 8.92 -34.38 -7.33
CA LYS A 199 7.74 -34.34 -8.20
C LYS A 199 7.47 -32.93 -8.74
N ARG A 200 7.67 -31.89 -7.92
CA ARG A 200 7.51 -30.50 -8.35
C ARG A 200 8.55 -30.08 -9.38
N VAL A 201 9.80 -30.54 -9.25
CA VAL A 201 10.86 -30.29 -10.23
C VAL A 201 10.52 -30.95 -11.57
N GLU A 202 10.04 -32.19 -11.56
CA GLU A 202 9.60 -32.90 -12.78
C GLU A 202 8.46 -32.18 -13.50
N ILE A 203 7.44 -31.74 -12.75
CA ILE A 203 6.32 -30.96 -13.31
C ILE A 203 6.84 -29.64 -13.91
N LYS A 204 7.73 -28.93 -13.21
CA LYS A 204 8.32 -27.68 -13.72
C LYS A 204 9.14 -27.89 -15.00
N LYS A 205 9.88 -29.00 -15.10
CA LYS A 205 10.64 -29.37 -16.30
C LYS A 205 9.72 -29.57 -17.51
N ARG A 206 8.54 -30.19 -17.30
CA ARG A 206 7.51 -30.33 -18.34
C ARG A 206 6.80 -29.00 -18.65
N LEU A 207 6.57 -28.17 -17.64
CA LEU A 207 5.86 -26.89 -17.77
C LEU A 207 6.65 -25.85 -18.58
N ALA A 208 7.97 -25.82 -18.47
CA ALA A 208 8.83 -24.82 -19.12
C ALA A 208 8.62 -24.72 -20.65
N PRO A 209 8.73 -25.80 -21.45
CA PRO A 209 8.51 -25.73 -22.89
C PRO A 209 7.07 -25.38 -23.26
N VAL A 210 6.09 -25.87 -22.51
CA VAL A 210 4.66 -25.58 -22.74
C VAL A 210 4.37 -24.10 -22.47
N LYS A 211 4.95 -23.52 -21.42
CA LYS A 211 4.85 -22.10 -21.08
C LYS A 211 5.46 -21.22 -22.17
N GLU A 212 6.59 -21.64 -22.74
CA GLU A 212 7.22 -20.95 -23.86
C GLU A 212 6.34 -21.00 -25.10
N LYS A 213 5.91 -22.20 -25.53
CA LYS A 213 5.01 -22.39 -26.69
C LYS A 213 3.74 -21.55 -26.54
N LYS A 214 3.11 -21.55 -25.36
CA LYS A 214 1.93 -20.74 -25.05
C LYS A 214 2.19 -19.25 -25.27
N LYS A 215 3.25 -18.69 -24.66
CA LYS A 215 3.60 -17.26 -24.80
C LYS A 215 3.80 -16.86 -26.26
N VAL A 216 4.48 -17.72 -27.03
CA VAL A 216 4.73 -17.47 -28.44
C VAL A 216 3.43 -17.44 -29.24
N MET A 217 2.52 -18.38 -28.99
CA MET A 217 1.20 -18.39 -29.63
C MET A 217 0.34 -17.18 -29.23
N GLU A 218 0.40 -16.74 -27.96
CA GLU A 218 -0.28 -15.53 -27.48
C GLU A 218 0.20 -14.25 -28.21
N LEU A 219 1.48 -14.16 -28.56
CA LEU A 219 2.01 -13.05 -29.37
C LEU A 219 1.39 -13.03 -30.77
N VAL A 220 1.27 -14.19 -31.41
CA VAL A 220 0.63 -14.34 -32.73
C VAL A 220 -0.85 -13.94 -32.64
N ILE A 221 -1.59 -14.44 -31.65
CA ILE A 221 -3.00 -14.07 -31.41
C ILE A 221 -3.15 -12.56 -31.22
N GLY A 222 -2.29 -11.93 -30.42
CA GLY A 222 -2.34 -10.48 -30.19
C GLY A 222 -2.05 -9.63 -31.43
N LEU A 223 -1.40 -10.19 -32.45
CA LEU A 223 -1.24 -9.55 -33.77
C LEU A 223 -2.44 -9.83 -34.68
N MET A 224 -3.01 -11.02 -34.63
CA MET A 224 -4.24 -11.37 -35.35
C MET A 224 -5.44 -10.53 -34.88
N ASP A 225 -5.47 -10.16 -33.60
CA ASP A 225 -6.46 -9.22 -33.04
C ASP A 225 -6.29 -7.78 -33.56
N LYS A 226 -5.18 -7.49 -34.27
CA LYS A 226 -4.92 -6.23 -34.98
C LYS A 226 -5.09 -6.38 -36.50
N ASP A 227 -5.96 -7.31 -36.91
CA ASP A 227 -6.34 -7.58 -38.30
C ASP A 227 -5.24 -8.16 -39.21
N LEU A 228 -4.16 -8.73 -38.66
CA LEU A 228 -3.19 -9.52 -39.44
C LEU A 228 -3.73 -10.94 -39.70
N SER A 229 -3.43 -11.50 -40.88
CA SER A 229 -3.63 -12.94 -41.13
C SER A 229 -2.67 -13.79 -40.28
N LEU A 230 -2.98 -15.09 -40.13
CA LEU A 230 -2.13 -16.00 -39.35
C LEU A 230 -0.68 -16.06 -39.91
N SER A 231 -0.52 -16.13 -41.23
CA SER A 231 0.81 -16.17 -41.87
C SER A 231 1.58 -14.88 -41.61
N GLU A 232 0.96 -13.72 -41.83
CA GLU A 232 1.59 -12.41 -41.58
C GLU A 232 1.95 -12.21 -40.11
N ALA A 233 1.09 -12.65 -39.19
CA ALA A 233 1.34 -12.58 -37.76
C ALA A 233 2.54 -13.45 -37.37
N ILE A 234 2.64 -14.69 -37.88
CA ILE A 234 3.77 -15.59 -37.64
C ILE A 234 5.07 -14.98 -38.20
N GLU A 235 5.07 -14.53 -39.46
CA GLU A 235 6.23 -13.90 -40.08
C GLU A 235 6.71 -12.67 -39.30
N HIS A 236 5.78 -11.84 -38.84
CA HIS A 236 6.10 -10.66 -38.03
C HIS A 236 6.70 -11.03 -36.66
N VAL A 237 6.24 -12.11 -36.01
CA VAL A 237 6.86 -12.60 -34.76
C VAL A 237 8.28 -13.12 -35.02
N LEU A 238 8.48 -13.89 -36.10
CA LEU A 238 9.79 -14.42 -36.47
C LEU A 238 10.78 -13.30 -36.84
N ALA A 239 10.35 -12.30 -37.61
CA ALA A 239 11.19 -11.18 -38.02
C ALA A 239 11.67 -10.30 -36.86
N LYS A 240 10.91 -10.23 -35.75
CA LYS A 240 11.28 -9.46 -34.56
C LYS A 240 12.05 -10.26 -33.51
N ALA A 241 12.33 -11.54 -33.78
CA ALA A 241 13.05 -12.38 -32.85
C ALA A 241 14.54 -12.02 -32.79
N GLU A 242 15.06 -11.83 -31.58
CA GLU A 242 16.52 -11.84 -31.36
C GLU A 242 17.12 -13.16 -31.87
N GLU A 243 18.32 -13.11 -32.46
CA GLU A 243 18.96 -14.23 -33.16
C GLU A 243 19.05 -15.52 -32.30
N LYS A 244 19.29 -15.37 -30.99
CA LYS A 244 19.31 -16.48 -30.02
C LYS A 244 17.96 -17.18 -29.78
N ASN A 245 16.83 -16.50 -30.02
CA ASN A 245 15.49 -17.04 -29.81
C ASN A 245 14.88 -17.62 -31.10
N HIS A 246 15.50 -17.33 -32.25
CA HIS A 246 14.99 -17.68 -33.58
C HIS A 246 14.75 -19.19 -33.74
N ALA A 247 15.66 -20.03 -33.23
CA ALA A 247 15.54 -21.48 -33.33
C ALA A 247 14.35 -22.05 -32.53
N SER A 248 14.12 -21.55 -31.31
CA SER A 248 12.98 -21.97 -30.48
C SER A 248 11.65 -21.50 -31.06
N LEU A 249 11.60 -20.24 -31.51
CA LEU A 249 10.43 -19.65 -32.15
C LEU A 249 10.06 -20.40 -33.44
N ASN A 250 11.04 -20.69 -34.30
CA ASN A 250 10.83 -21.48 -35.50
C ASN A 250 10.28 -22.88 -35.17
N LYS A 251 10.87 -23.58 -34.21
CA LYS A 251 10.37 -24.88 -33.77
C LYS A 251 8.89 -24.83 -33.33
N ASN A 252 8.50 -23.76 -32.63
CA ASN A 252 7.16 -23.60 -32.09
C ASN A 252 6.13 -23.09 -33.11
N LEU A 253 6.53 -22.36 -34.16
CA LEU A 253 5.61 -21.69 -35.08
C LEU A 253 5.60 -22.21 -36.51
N TYR A 254 6.71 -22.77 -37.00
CA TYR A 254 6.89 -23.07 -38.43
C TYR A 254 5.82 -24.03 -38.99
N HIS A 255 5.34 -24.97 -38.17
CA HIS A 255 4.31 -25.94 -38.55
C HIS A 255 2.91 -25.31 -38.72
N PHE A 256 2.71 -24.06 -38.31
CA PHE A 256 1.43 -23.35 -38.45
C PHE A 256 1.35 -22.42 -39.66
N ILE A 257 2.46 -22.19 -40.39
CA ILE A 257 2.49 -21.23 -41.52
C ILE A 257 1.45 -21.58 -42.59
N ASN A 258 1.25 -22.88 -42.84
CA ASN A 258 0.29 -23.39 -43.83
C ASN A 258 -1.02 -23.90 -43.20
N LYS A 259 -1.28 -23.56 -41.94
CA LYS A 259 -2.46 -24.04 -41.20
C LYS A 259 -3.56 -22.99 -41.21
N GLU A 260 -4.80 -23.45 -41.07
CA GLU A 260 -5.91 -22.52 -40.90
C GLU A 260 -5.97 -21.97 -39.46
N LYS A 261 -6.59 -20.79 -39.31
CA LYS A 261 -6.80 -20.15 -38.00
C LYS A 261 -7.46 -21.10 -36.99
N HIS A 262 -8.43 -21.91 -37.42
CA HIS A 262 -9.14 -22.81 -36.53
C HIS A 262 -8.23 -23.94 -36.00
N GLU A 263 -7.31 -24.47 -36.83
CA GLU A 263 -6.33 -25.48 -36.41
C GLU A 263 -5.31 -24.90 -35.42
N PHE A 264 -4.84 -23.68 -35.67
CA PHE A 264 -3.97 -22.96 -34.75
C PHE A 264 -4.63 -22.73 -33.38
N MET A 265 -5.90 -22.28 -33.38
CA MET A 265 -6.65 -22.06 -32.14
C MET A 265 -6.91 -23.37 -31.37
N ALA A 266 -7.18 -24.48 -32.07
CA ALA A 266 -7.37 -25.78 -31.43
C ALA A 266 -6.09 -26.26 -30.71
N GLU A 267 -4.93 -26.11 -31.36
CA GLU A 267 -3.64 -26.44 -30.74
C GLU A 267 -3.31 -25.47 -29.59
N TYR A 268 -3.65 -24.19 -29.73
CA TYR A 268 -3.51 -23.21 -28.65
C TYR A 268 -4.33 -23.59 -27.41
N ASP A 269 -5.58 -24.02 -27.60
CA ASP A 269 -6.45 -24.46 -26.52
C ASP A 269 -5.89 -25.71 -25.82
N SER A 270 -5.33 -26.66 -26.59
CA SER A 270 -4.62 -27.83 -26.06
C SER A 270 -3.39 -27.44 -25.24
N VAL A 271 -2.55 -26.55 -25.74
CA VAL A 271 -1.37 -26.02 -25.02
C VAL A 271 -1.79 -25.28 -23.75
N CYS A 272 -2.86 -24.49 -23.81
CA CYS A 272 -3.42 -23.81 -22.65
C CYS A 272 -3.92 -24.79 -21.59
N PHE A 273 -4.56 -25.88 -22.01
CA PHE A 273 -5.01 -26.94 -21.13
C PHE A 273 -3.83 -27.63 -20.43
N GLU A 274 -2.81 -28.05 -21.18
CA GLU A 274 -1.62 -28.70 -20.61
C GLU A 274 -0.88 -27.76 -19.66
N TYR A 275 -0.67 -26.50 -20.07
CA TYR A 275 -0.07 -25.46 -19.24
C TYR A 275 -0.80 -25.34 -17.90
N SER A 276 -2.13 -25.24 -17.96
CA SER A 276 -2.94 -24.98 -16.76
C SER A 276 -2.96 -26.18 -15.82
N CYS A 277 -2.93 -27.42 -16.33
CA CYS A 277 -2.80 -28.62 -15.49
C CYS A 277 -1.43 -28.68 -14.79
N LEU A 278 -0.34 -28.47 -15.53
CA LEU A 278 1.01 -28.50 -14.98
C LEU A 278 1.25 -27.35 -13.98
N ASP A 279 0.75 -26.15 -14.27
CA ASP A 279 0.86 -25.01 -13.36
C ASP A 279 0.03 -25.22 -12.09
N ALA A 280 -1.19 -25.77 -12.21
CA ALA A 280 -2.01 -26.16 -11.06
C ALA A 280 -1.30 -27.19 -10.18
N GLY A 281 -0.74 -28.24 -10.77
CA GLY A 281 0.01 -29.27 -10.04
C GLY A 281 1.22 -28.71 -9.28
N GLN A 282 2.07 -27.90 -9.93
CA GLN A 282 3.24 -27.34 -9.23
C GLN A 282 2.86 -26.33 -8.13
N ASN A 283 1.76 -25.59 -8.32
CA ASN A 283 1.22 -24.67 -7.31
C ASN A 283 0.62 -25.43 -6.12
N ALA A 284 -0.16 -26.49 -6.38
CA ALA A 284 -0.72 -27.34 -5.33
C ALA A 284 0.38 -27.96 -4.47
N ILE A 285 1.44 -28.51 -5.07
CA ILE A 285 2.58 -29.05 -4.33
C ILE A 285 3.26 -27.96 -3.50
N LYS A 286 3.51 -26.77 -4.07
CA LYS A 286 4.10 -25.63 -3.33
C LYS A 286 3.28 -25.30 -2.08
N VAL A 287 1.96 -25.20 -2.24
CA VAL A 287 1.03 -24.87 -1.16
C VAL A 287 1.02 -25.96 -0.08
N TYR A 288 1.01 -27.23 -0.49
CA TYR A 288 1.05 -28.36 0.44
C TYR A 288 2.35 -28.39 1.24
N MET A 289 3.51 -28.31 0.58
CA MET A 289 4.80 -28.27 1.26
C MET A 289 4.82 -27.18 2.35
N ASN A 290 4.40 -25.95 2.01
CA ASN A 290 4.36 -24.84 2.95
C ASN A 290 3.35 -25.01 4.10
N SER A 291 2.37 -25.91 3.95
CA SER A 291 1.33 -26.16 4.94
C SER A 291 1.72 -27.21 5.98
N PHE A 292 2.84 -27.94 5.83
CA PHE A 292 3.30 -28.93 6.82
C PHE A 292 3.53 -28.28 8.19
N TYR A 293 4.17 -27.12 8.21
CA TYR A 293 4.33 -26.31 9.42
C TYR A 293 2.97 -25.94 10.04
N GLY A 294 2.01 -25.50 9.21
CA GLY A 294 0.66 -25.17 9.67
C GLY A 294 -0.06 -26.37 10.26
N THR A 295 0.06 -27.54 9.65
CA THR A 295 -0.48 -28.81 10.13
C THR A 295 0.15 -29.25 11.45
N ALA A 296 1.44 -28.98 11.68
CA ALA A 296 2.10 -29.28 12.95
C ALA A 296 1.78 -28.27 14.07
N GLY A 297 1.38 -27.05 13.71
CA GLY A 297 1.00 -25.99 14.65
C GLY A 297 -0.50 -25.87 14.92
N ASP A 298 -1.36 -26.55 14.14
CA ASP A 298 -2.81 -26.57 14.34
C ASP A 298 -3.17 -27.62 15.40
N SER A 299 -3.68 -27.18 16.54
CA SER A 299 -4.01 -28.07 17.67
C SER A 299 -5.12 -29.08 17.34
N LYS A 300 -5.88 -28.88 16.25
CA LYS A 300 -6.90 -29.82 15.75
C LYS A 300 -6.33 -30.88 14.80
N SER A 301 -5.07 -30.75 14.42
CA SER A 301 -4.41 -31.69 13.52
C SER A 301 -3.96 -32.95 14.27
N PRO A 302 -4.10 -34.15 13.66
CA PRO A 302 -3.54 -35.38 14.23
C PRO A 302 -2.00 -35.37 14.28
N PHE A 303 -1.36 -34.44 13.57
CA PHE A 303 0.10 -34.25 13.60
C PHE A 303 0.55 -33.03 14.40
N PHE A 304 -0.33 -32.49 15.26
CA PHE A 304 0.03 -31.37 16.12
C PHE A 304 1.19 -31.74 17.04
N LEU A 305 2.28 -30.98 16.97
CA LEU A 305 3.42 -31.13 17.86
C LEU A 305 4.10 -29.78 18.10
N ARG A 306 3.88 -29.22 19.29
CA ARG A 306 4.40 -27.90 19.68
C ARG A 306 5.90 -27.75 19.46
N ALA A 307 6.68 -28.76 19.88
CA ALA A 307 8.13 -28.79 19.70
C ALA A 307 8.55 -28.77 18.22
N LEU A 308 7.77 -29.38 17.33
CA LEU A 308 8.04 -29.36 15.89
C LEU A 308 7.76 -27.97 15.31
N ALA A 309 6.57 -27.41 15.56
CA ALA A 309 6.21 -26.09 15.06
C ALA A 309 7.18 -25.00 15.58
N GLY A 310 7.47 -24.99 16.88
CA GLY A 310 8.47 -24.07 17.46
C GLY A 310 9.90 -24.36 17.01
N GLY A 311 10.23 -25.62 16.71
CA GLY A 311 11.50 -26.00 16.07
C GLY A 311 11.68 -25.36 14.70
N VAL A 312 10.63 -25.31 13.87
CA VAL A 312 10.67 -24.64 12.56
C VAL A 312 10.88 -23.14 12.71
N THR A 313 10.18 -22.46 13.62
CA THR A 313 10.31 -21.01 13.77
C THR A 313 11.65 -20.62 14.40
N SER A 314 12.11 -21.33 15.44
CA SER A 314 13.41 -21.09 16.08
C SER A 314 14.58 -21.31 15.13
N THR A 315 14.57 -22.40 14.35
CA THR A 315 15.59 -22.64 13.32
C THR A 315 15.55 -21.60 12.20
N GLY A 316 14.36 -21.13 11.79
CA GLY A 316 14.23 -20.03 10.83
C GLY A 316 14.90 -18.75 11.34
N ARG A 317 14.64 -18.38 12.61
CA ARG A 317 15.28 -17.22 13.25
C ARG A 317 16.79 -17.37 13.37
N ARG A 318 17.30 -18.56 13.72
CA ARG A 318 18.74 -18.86 13.76
C ARG A 318 19.37 -18.62 12.39
N ASN A 319 18.82 -19.25 11.35
CA ASN A 319 19.44 -19.25 10.02
C ASN A 319 19.42 -17.87 9.35
N ILE A 320 18.33 -17.09 9.47
CA ILE A 320 18.31 -15.75 8.88
C ILE A 320 19.31 -14.80 9.57
N LYS A 321 19.51 -14.94 10.90
CA LYS A 321 20.55 -14.19 11.64
C LYS A 321 21.95 -14.63 11.24
N LEU A 322 22.17 -15.94 11.14
CA LEU A 322 23.45 -16.52 10.71
C LEU A 322 23.85 -16.02 9.31
N VAL A 323 22.90 -16.01 8.36
CA VAL A 323 23.14 -15.45 7.02
C VAL A 323 23.37 -13.94 7.09
N ALA A 324 22.60 -13.20 7.89
CA ALA A 324 22.80 -11.76 8.04
C ALA A 324 24.21 -11.41 8.53
N ASP A 325 24.75 -12.18 9.48
CA ASP A 325 26.10 -11.99 9.99
C ASP A 325 27.16 -12.35 8.93
N PHE A 326 26.95 -13.45 8.18
CA PHE A 326 27.81 -13.83 7.06
C PHE A 326 27.85 -12.72 5.99
N VAL A 327 26.70 -12.19 5.60
CA VAL A 327 26.57 -11.12 4.60
C VAL A 327 27.28 -9.85 5.05
N LYS A 328 27.10 -9.44 6.32
CA LYS A 328 27.82 -8.30 6.90
C LYS A 328 29.33 -8.50 6.89
N SER A 329 29.81 -9.72 7.19
CA SER A 329 31.25 -10.05 7.18
C SER A 329 31.89 -9.91 5.79
N ARG A 330 31.07 -9.96 4.72
CA ARG A 330 31.49 -9.72 3.33
C ARG A 330 31.33 -8.26 2.88
N GLY A 331 31.00 -7.33 3.79
CA GLY A 331 30.90 -5.90 3.51
C GLY A 331 29.54 -5.44 2.95
N PHE A 332 28.59 -6.35 2.75
CA PHE A 332 27.25 -6.00 2.27
C PHE A 332 26.42 -5.33 3.36
N GLN A 333 25.66 -4.31 2.98
CA GLN A 333 24.77 -3.60 3.90
C GLN A 333 23.35 -4.17 3.83
N ILE A 334 22.75 -4.47 4.99
CA ILE A 334 21.36 -4.92 5.07
C ILE A 334 20.43 -3.70 5.16
N LYS A 335 19.62 -3.47 4.12
CA LYS A 335 18.60 -2.41 4.10
C LYS A 335 17.29 -2.83 4.75
N TYR A 336 16.92 -4.11 4.60
CA TYR A 336 15.71 -4.68 5.19
C TYR A 336 15.82 -6.22 5.23
N GLY A 337 15.00 -6.88 6.04
CA GLY A 337 14.86 -8.33 6.02
C GLY A 337 13.52 -8.77 6.60
N ASP A 338 12.86 -9.71 5.94
CA ASP A 338 11.55 -10.22 6.34
C ASP A 338 11.58 -11.75 6.36
N THR A 339 11.68 -12.35 7.55
CA THR A 339 11.52 -13.79 7.78
C THR A 339 12.51 -14.69 7.03
N ASP A 340 12.32 -14.83 5.72
CA ASP A 340 13.03 -15.67 4.76
C ASP A 340 13.93 -14.87 3.81
N SER A 341 13.77 -13.55 3.75
CA SER A 341 14.49 -12.70 2.80
C SER A 341 15.34 -11.60 3.44
N LEU A 342 16.45 -11.26 2.78
CA LEU A 342 17.32 -10.12 3.07
C LEU A 342 17.44 -9.22 1.83
N TYR A 343 17.30 -7.92 2.04
CA TYR A 343 17.47 -6.87 1.04
C TYR A 343 18.79 -6.15 1.30
N LEU A 344 19.70 -6.28 0.35
CA LEU A 344 21.13 -5.98 0.51
C LEU A 344 21.59 -4.90 -0.47
N VAL A 345 22.64 -4.18 -0.09
CA VAL A 345 23.41 -3.31 -0.98
C VAL A 345 24.85 -3.82 -1.03
N CYS A 346 25.41 -3.89 -2.24
CA CYS A 346 26.78 -4.33 -2.45
C CYS A 346 27.78 -3.34 -1.80
N PRO A 347 28.99 -3.80 -1.45
CA PRO A 347 30.05 -2.93 -0.97
C PRO A 347 30.29 -1.74 -1.91
N GLU A 348 30.66 -0.58 -1.36
CA GLU A 348 30.80 0.65 -2.15
C GLU A 348 31.93 0.54 -3.18
N GLU A 349 32.95 -0.27 -2.86
CA GLU A 349 34.11 -0.56 -3.71
C GLU A 349 33.70 -1.19 -5.04
N CYS A 350 32.56 -1.90 -5.10
CA CYS A 350 32.03 -2.49 -6.34
C CYS A 350 31.63 -1.43 -7.37
N PHE A 351 31.34 -0.20 -6.95
CA PHE A 351 30.82 0.86 -7.81
C PHE A 351 31.85 1.93 -8.15
N GLN A 352 33.06 1.88 -7.59
CA GLN A 352 34.06 2.94 -7.72
C GLN A 352 34.36 3.32 -9.18
N GLU A 353 34.64 2.33 -10.04
CA GLU A 353 34.90 2.58 -11.47
C GLU A 353 33.67 3.20 -12.17
N CYS A 354 32.47 2.76 -11.79
CA CYS A 354 31.21 3.28 -12.33
C CYS A 354 30.97 4.74 -11.92
N ASP A 355 31.29 5.08 -10.67
CA ASP A 355 31.17 6.43 -10.12
C ASP A 355 32.17 7.39 -10.79
N GLU A 356 33.44 6.97 -10.90
CA GLU A 356 34.50 7.75 -11.55
C GLU A 356 34.15 8.10 -13.01
N LEU A 357 33.54 7.15 -13.74
CA LEU A 357 33.06 7.36 -15.11
C LEU A 357 31.88 8.33 -15.22
N TYR A 358 31.06 8.44 -14.18
CA TYR A 358 29.92 9.36 -14.15
C TYR A 358 30.36 10.78 -13.78
N ASP A 359 31.32 10.92 -12.86
CA ASP A 359 31.75 12.21 -12.33
C ASP A 359 32.76 12.98 -13.24
N TYR A 360 33.41 12.31 -14.20
CA TYR A 360 34.37 12.96 -15.10
C TYR A 360 33.67 13.92 -16.09
N GLY A 361 34.33 15.02 -16.51
CA GLY A 361 33.73 16.17 -17.22
C GLY A 361 33.02 15.95 -18.58
N ASN A 362 32.85 14.69 -19.02
CA ASN A 362 31.98 14.20 -20.09
C ASN A 362 31.41 12.80 -19.70
N GLY A 363 30.95 12.66 -18.47
CA GLY A 363 30.57 11.37 -17.89
C GLY A 363 29.41 10.70 -18.60
N ILE A 364 29.28 9.39 -18.37
CA ILE A 364 28.21 8.60 -18.98
C ILE A 364 26.82 9.15 -18.60
N PRO A 365 25.80 9.04 -19.47
CA PRO A 365 24.44 9.44 -19.13
C PRO A 365 23.93 8.72 -17.88
N LYS A 366 23.06 9.38 -17.11
CA LYS A 366 22.52 8.81 -15.85
C LYS A 366 21.85 7.44 -16.03
N GLU A 367 21.13 7.23 -17.14
CA GLU A 367 20.51 5.94 -17.45
C GLU A 367 21.56 4.84 -17.63
N GLU A 368 22.69 5.15 -18.28
CA GLU A 368 23.80 4.21 -18.46
C GLU A 368 24.49 3.92 -17.13
N TYR A 369 24.78 4.96 -16.34
CA TYR A 369 25.33 4.82 -14.99
C TYR A 369 24.47 3.92 -14.09
N TRP A 370 23.16 4.17 -14.06
CA TRP A 370 22.21 3.36 -13.29
C TRP A 370 22.11 1.93 -13.83
N SER A 371 22.16 1.74 -15.14
CA SER A 371 22.15 0.41 -15.75
C SER A 371 23.38 -0.41 -15.35
N ARG A 372 24.58 0.19 -15.40
CA ARG A 372 25.83 -0.46 -14.98
C ARG A 372 25.82 -0.83 -13.50
N MET A 373 25.32 0.05 -12.62
CA MET A 373 25.19 -0.28 -11.18
C MET A 373 24.27 -1.48 -10.94
N VAL A 374 23.15 -1.57 -11.67
CA VAL A 374 22.23 -2.71 -11.58
C VAL A 374 22.91 -3.99 -12.04
N GLU A 375 23.65 -3.96 -13.15
CA GLU A 375 24.40 -5.12 -13.67
C GLU A 375 25.49 -5.59 -12.70
N ILE A 376 26.27 -4.67 -12.13
CA ILE A 376 27.25 -4.97 -11.08
C ILE A 376 26.57 -5.66 -9.89
N SER A 377 25.46 -5.09 -9.43
CA SER A 377 24.69 -5.67 -8.32
C SER A 377 24.16 -7.08 -8.60
N MET A 378 23.72 -7.33 -9.85
CA MET A 378 23.29 -8.67 -10.28
C MET A 378 24.45 -9.68 -10.28
N GLY A 379 25.64 -9.28 -10.73
CA GLY A 379 26.80 -10.16 -10.73
C GLY A 379 27.31 -10.48 -9.32
N GLU A 380 27.43 -9.47 -8.45
CA GLU A 380 27.94 -9.64 -7.09
C GLU A 380 26.99 -10.45 -6.20
N ILE A 381 25.66 -10.29 -6.38
CA ILE A 381 24.70 -11.04 -5.57
C ILE A 381 24.66 -12.53 -5.94
N GLU A 382 24.91 -12.88 -7.21
CA GLU A 382 25.02 -14.29 -7.62
C GLU A 382 26.21 -14.98 -6.97
N LYS A 383 27.37 -14.31 -6.91
CA LYS A 383 28.56 -14.81 -6.20
C LYS A 383 28.28 -14.98 -4.71
N LEU A 384 27.70 -13.96 -4.07
CA LEU A 384 27.34 -14.00 -2.65
C LEU A 384 26.33 -15.13 -2.34
N ARG A 385 25.33 -15.34 -3.22
CA ARG A 385 24.37 -16.44 -3.08
C ARG A 385 25.06 -17.79 -3.04
N ASP A 386 26.02 -18.02 -3.94
CA ASP A 386 26.73 -19.30 -4.02
C ASP A 386 27.60 -19.52 -2.78
N ASP A 387 28.33 -18.49 -2.34
CA ASP A 387 29.08 -18.49 -1.08
C ASP A 387 28.20 -18.79 0.14
N ILE A 388 27.00 -18.18 0.22
CA ILE A 388 26.03 -18.44 1.30
C ILE A 388 25.54 -19.89 1.25
N ASN A 389 25.25 -20.42 0.06
CA ASN A 389 24.75 -21.79 -0.08
C ASN A 389 25.80 -22.82 0.31
N ASP A 390 27.07 -22.59 -0.03
CA ASP A 390 28.19 -23.42 0.41
C ASP A 390 28.40 -23.34 1.93
N PHE A 391 28.31 -22.12 2.49
CA PHE A 391 28.36 -21.91 3.94
C PHE A 391 27.21 -22.62 4.68
N LEU A 392 25.97 -22.50 4.22
CA LEU A 392 24.81 -23.18 4.80
C LEU A 392 24.91 -24.70 4.71
N LYS A 393 25.45 -25.22 3.60
CA LYS A 393 25.70 -26.64 3.42
C LYS A 393 26.77 -27.15 4.39
N ALA A 394 27.81 -26.35 4.65
CA ALA A 394 28.85 -26.67 5.63
C ALA A 394 28.31 -26.66 7.08
N ASP A 395 27.49 -25.66 7.45
CA ASP A 395 26.86 -25.59 8.78
C ASP A 395 25.88 -26.75 9.01
N ASN A 396 25.05 -27.05 8.02
CA ASN A 396 23.94 -27.97 8.20
C ASN A 396 24.20 -29.42 7.76
N GLY A 397 25.26 -29.67 6.99
CA GLY A 397 25.58 -30.98 6.45
C GLY A 397 24.61 -31.48 5.37
N SER A 398 23.70 -30.64 4.86
CA SER A 398 22.77 -31.00 3.79
C SER A 398 22.52 -29.83 2.84
N PRO A 399 22.12 -30.07 1.57
CA PRO A 399 21.88 -29.02 0.59
C PRO A 399 20.42 -28.53 0.55
N TYR A 400 19.56 -28.97 1.47
CA TYR A 400 18.13 -28.65 1.45
C TYR A 400 17.86 -27.16 1.70
N LEU A 401 18.58 -26.57 2.66
CA LEU A 401 18.48 -25.14 2.97
C LEU A 401 19.39 -24.33 2.04
N LYS A 402 18.78 -23.51 1.18
CA LYS A 402 19.48 -22.67 0.21
C LYS A 402 18.74 -21.36 -0.04
N MET A 403 19.48 -20.34 -0.42
CA MET A 403 18.96 -19.06 -0.87
C MET A 403 18.97 -18.94 -2.39
N ALA A 404 18.02 -18.16 -2.90
CA ALA A 404 17.89 -17.78 -4.28
C ALA A 404 17.91 -16.25 -4.39
N TYR A 405 18.48 -15.76 -5.48
CA TYR A 405 18.35 -14.37 -5.88
C TYR A 405 16.95 -14.12 -6.45
N GLU A 406 16.32 -13.02 -6.03
CA GLU A 406 15.02 -12.58 -6.56
C GLU A 406 15.20 -11.55 -7.69
N GLU A 407 15.29 -10.28 -7.33
CA GLU A 407 15.31 -9.13 -8.22
C GLU A 407 16.12 -8.00 -7.58
N VAL A 408 16.72 -7.15 -8.41
CA VAL A 408 17.29 -5.87 -7.97
C VAL A 408 16.19 -4.81 -8.04
N LEU A 409 15.97 -4.09 -6.94
CA LEU A 409 15.07 -2.93 -6.87
C LEU A 409 15.88 -1.64 -6.95
N PHE A 410 15.67 -0.84 -8.00
CA PHE A 410 16.37 0.45 -8.13
C PHE A 410 15.65 1.45 -9.07
N PRO A 411 15.30 2.66 -8.59
CA PRO A 411 15.31 3.11 -7.22
C PRO A 411 14.27 2.36 -6.38
N VAL A 412 14.38 2.44 -5.05
CA VAL A 412 13.48 1.77 -4.12
C VAL A 412 13.17 2.66 -2.92
N VAL A 413 11.97 2.51 -2.36
CA VAL A 413 11.51 3.24 -1.18
C VAL A 413 11.01 2.26 -0.14
N PHE A 414 11.62 2.30 1.05
CA PHE A 414 11.14 1.59 2.23
C PHE A 414 10.36 2.55 3.14
N THR A 415 9.13 2.19 3.50
CA THR A 415 8.26 3.02 4.35
C THR A 415 7.95 2.38 5.71
N GLY A 416 8.23 1.09 5.86
CA GLY A 416 8.03 0.34 7.10
C GLY A 416 8.10 -1.17 6.87
N LYS A 417 7.97 -1.95 7.96
CA LYS A 417 7.98 -3.42 7.89
C LYS A 417 6.89 -3.89 6.91
N LYS A 418 7.27 -4.72 5.95
CA LYS A 418 6.42 -5.23 4.86
C LYS A 418 5.81 -4.14 3.98
N LYS A 419 6.41 -2.94 3.92
CA LYS A 419 5.87 -1.78 3.18
C LYS A 419 6.96 -1.08 2.36
N TYR A 420 7.09 -1.44 1.10
CA TYR A 420 8.08 -0.86 0.19
C TYR A 420 7.61 -0.93 -1.27
N TYR A 421 8.28 -0.16 -2.12
CA TYR A 421 8.09 -0.19 -3.56
C TYR A 421 9.36 0.23 -4.29
N GLY A 422 9.58 -0.29 -5.49
CA GLY A 422 10.76 0.01 -6.30
C GLY A 422 10.61 -0.48 -7.73
N ILE A 423 11.51 -0.08 -8.63
CA ILE A 423 11.52 -0.62 -10.00
C ILE A 423 12.28 -1.96 -10.00
N PRO A 424 11.64 -3.07 -10.42
CA PRO A 424 12.28 -4.39 -10.40
C PRO A 424 13.10 -4.66 -11.67
N HIS A 425 14.33 -5.13 -11.47
CA HIS A 425 15.26 -5.57 -12.50
C HIS A 425 15.53 -7.06 -12.30
N GLU A 426 15.10 -7.89 -13.25
CA GLU A 426 15.15 -9.36 -13.12
C GLU A 426 16.37 -9.94 -13.84
N SER A 427 16.42 -9.78 -15.17
CA SER A 427 17.49 -10.32 -16.02
C SER A 427 18.37 -9.27 -16.69
N LYS A 428 17.88 -8.04 -16.79
CA LYS A 428 18.61 -6.89 -17.34
C LYS A 428 18.05 -5.58 -16.77
N PRO A 429 18.83 -4.49 -16.81
CA PRO A 429 18.32 -3.16 -16.49
C PRO A 429 17.08 -2.80 -17.32
N ASN A 430 16.01 -2.33 -16.65
CA ASN A 430 14.79 -1.88 -17.31
C ASN A 430 14.01 -0.89 -16.42
N PHE A 431 14.33 0.40 -16.55
CA PHE A 431 13.68 1.48 -15.80
C PHE A 431 12.24 1.80 -16.26
N ASN A 432 11.76 1.15 -17.33
CA ASN A 432 10.41 1.35 -17.86
C ASN A 432 9.39 0.34 -17.29
N LYS A 433 9.81 -0.54 -16.37
CA LYS A 433 8.91 -1.47 -15.69
C LYS A 433 8.00 -0.74 -14.71
N LYS A 434 6.79 -1.29 -14.51
CA LYS A 434 5.89 -0.80 -13.46
C LYS A 434 6.53 -1.05 -12.10
N PRO A 435 6.41 -0.11 -11.14
CA PRO A 435 6.91 -0.31 -9.79
C PRO A 435 6.33 -1.58 -9.18
N PHE A 436 7.21 -2.38 -8.57
CA PHE A 436 6.85 -3.44 -7.66
C PHE A 436 6.40 -2.84 -6.33
N ILE A 437 5.30 -3.31 -5.75
CA ILE A 437 4.68 -2.70 -4.58
C ILE A 437 4.32 -3.79 -3.57
N ARG A 438 4.85 -3.67 -2.34
CA ARG A 438 4.62 -4.61 -1.25
C ARG A 438 4.01 -3.89 -0.06
N GLY A 439 2.80 -4.29 0.33
CA GLY A 439 2.11 -3.90 1.56
C GLY A 439 1.78 -2.42 1.80
N VAL A 440 2.22 -1.51 0.91
CA VAL A 440 1.81 -0.09 0.87
C VAL A 440 0.29 -0.03 0.74
N GLU A 441 -0.36 0.91 1.44
CA GLU A 441 -1.82 0.95 1.55
C GLU A 441 -2.55 1.09 0.21
N ILE A 442 -1.89 1.61 -0.82
CA ILE A 442 -2.48 1.83 -2.15
C ILE A 442 -2.87 0.54 -2.89
N VAL A 443 -2.28 -0.61 -2.54
CA VAL A 443 -2.63 -1.92 -3.10
C VAL A 443 -3.65 -2.68 -2.26
N LYS A 444 -4.00 -2.14 -1.08
CA LYS A 444 -5.01 -2.75 -0.20
C LYS A 444 -6.41 -2.38 -0.66
N GLN A 445 -7.32 -3.34 -0.55
CA GLN A 445 -8.73 -3.13 -0.88
C GLN A 445 -9.41 -2.19 0.14
N GLY A 446 -10.45 -1.48 -0.29
CA GLY A 446 -11.29 -0.62 0.56
C GLY A 446 -10.84 0.84 0.67
N HIS A 447 -9.70 1.20 0.07
CA HIS A 447 -9.33 2.60 -0.16
C HIS A 447 -10.09 3.19 -1.35
N SER A 448 -10.26 4.51 -1.37
CA SER A 448 -10.94 5.18 -2.49
C SER A 448 -10.00 5.30 -3.70
N THR A 449 -10.58 5.42 -4.89
CA THR A 449 -9.80 5.63 -6.13
C THR A 449 -8.93 6.88 -6.04
N LEU A 450 -9.43 7.97 -5.46
CA LEU A 450 -8.66 9.19 -5.20
C LEU A 450 -7.40 8.92 -4.37
N PHE A 451 -7.54 8.17 -3.28
CA PHE A 451 -6.40 7.78 -2.43
C PHE A 451 -5.35 7.01 -3.24
N CYS A 452 -5.80 6.05 -4.05
CA CYS A 452 -4.91 5.27 -4.90
C CYS A 452 -4.25 6.12 -6.01
N LYS A 453 -4.97 7.06 -6.62
CA LYS A 453 -4.44 7.98 -7.64
C LYS A 453 -3.34 8.88 -7.08
N ILE A 454 -3.57 9.52 -5.93
CA ILE A 454 -2.59 10.38 -5.28
C ILE A 454 -1.36 9.56 -4.87
N GLY A 455 -1.56 8.39 -4.26
CA GLY A 455 -0.46 7.51 -3.86
C GLY A 455 0.38 7.04 -5.03
N LYS A 456 -0.25 6.59 -6.12
CA LYS A 456 0.45 6.20 -7.35
C LYS A 456 1.22 7.35 -7.95
N HIS A 457 0.64 8.55 -8.01
CA HIS A 457 1.34 9.73 -8.54
C HIS A 457 2.60 10.06 -7.74
N ILE A 458 2.56 10.01 -6.39
CA ILE A 458 3.75 10.19 -5.55
C ILE A 458 4.82 9.13 -5.86
N MET A 459 4.40 7.87 -5.96
CA MET A 459 5.29 6.75 -6.23
C MET A 459 5.94 6.87 -7.62
N ASP A 460 5.14 7.11 -8.66
CA ASP A 460 5.60 7.26 -10.04
C ASP A 460 6.61 8.42 -10.17
N GLU A 461 6.33 9.58 -9.55
CA GLU A 461 7.26 10.73 -9.54
C GLU A 461 8.57 10.41 -8.82
N SER A 462 8.53 9.65 -7.71
CA SER A 462 9.72 9.29 -6.95
C SER A 462 10.63 8.27 -7.66
N MET A 463 10.05 7.48 -8.57
CA MET A 463 10.72 6.42 -9.30
C MET A 463 11.33 6.88 -10.64
N ARG A 464 11.11 8.14 -11.04
CA ARG A 464 11.65 8.68 -12.30
C ARG A 464 13.17 8.75 -12.27
N LEU A 465 13.79 8.39 -13.39
CA LEU A 465 15.24 8.52 -13.61
C LEU A 465 15.73 9.96 -13.32
N GLU A 466 15.02 10.97 -13.83
CA GLU A 466 15.38 12.39 -13.67
C GLU A 466 14.99 12.99 -12.31
N ASN A 467 14.47 12.18 -11.39
CA ASN A 467 14.07 12.71 -10.09
C ASN A 467 15.30 13.11 -9.26
N SER A 468 15.39 14.41 -8.95
CA SER A 468 16.33 14.99 -7.99
C SER A 468 15.67 15.45 -6.70
N ARG A 469 14.33 15.30 -6.59
CA ARG A 469 13.54 15.77 -5.45
C ARG A 469 13.42 14.70 -4.37
N THR A 470 13.34 15.15 -3.12
CA THR A 470 12.98 14.27 -2.00
C THR A 470 11.50 13.88 -2.07
N ILE A 471 11.13 12.77 -1.42
CA ILE A 471 9.72 12.34 -1.35
C ILE A 471 8.84 13.45 -0.73
N HIS A 472 9.36 14.17 0.25
CA HIS A 472 8.66 15.29 0.88
C HIS A 472 8.36 16.42 -0.12
N GLN A 473 9.33 16.79 -0.98
CA GLN A 473 9.09 17.78 -2.05
C GLN A 473 8.05 17.30 -3.06
N ILE A 474 8.11 16.02 -3.47
CA ILE A 474 7.12 15.41 -4.35
C ILE A 474 5.70 15.48 -3.73
N ILE A 475 5.58 15.13 -2.45
CA ILE A 475 4.31 15.21 -1.72
C ILE A 475 3.78 16.65 -1.69
N LYS A 476 4.64 17.64 -1.44
CA LYS A 476 4.25 19.07 -1.48
C LYS A 476 3.67 19.46 -2.83
N ASP A 477 4.30 19.04 -3.92
CA ASP A 477 3.88 19.33 -5.29
C ASP A 477 2.57 18.61 -5.65
N VAL A 478 2.48 17.30 -5.38
CA VAL A 478 1.29 16.49 -5.67
C VAL A 478 0.09 17.00 -4.89
N LEU A 479 0.23 17.24 -3.58
CA LEU A 479 -0.86 17.78 -2.76
C LEU A 479 -1.30 19.17 -3.23
N ARG A 480 -0.37 20.04 -3.65
CA ARG A 480 -0.70 21.37 -4.17
C ARG A 480 -1.55 21.30 -5.44
N GLY A 481 -1.32 20.31 -6.30
CA GLY A 481 -2.17 20.02 -7.46
C GLY A 481 -3.52 19.43 -7.03
N SER A 482 -3.49 18.30 -6.33
CA SER A 482 -4.70 17.53 -6.00
C SER A 482 -5.69 18.26 -5.09
N VAL A 483 -5.24 19.10 -4.17
CA VAL A 483 -6.14 19.84 -3.27
C VAL A 483 -6.97 20.89 -4.01
N LYS A 484 -6.45 21.48 -5.09
CA LYS A 484 -7.23 22.43 -5.92
C LYS A 484 -8.37 21.74 -6.66
N ASP A 485 -8.16 20.48 -7.02
CA ASP A 485 -9.11 19.70 -7.84
C ASP A 485 -10.07 18.86 -7.00
N ILE A 486 -9.85 18.72 -5.69
CA ILE A 486 -10.62 17.80 -4.84
C ILE A 486 -12.10 18.18 -4.73
N SER A 487 -12.42 19.48 -4.78
CA SER A 487 -13.81 19.97 -4.77
C SER A 487 -14.55 19.70 -6.08
N ARG A 488 -13.85 19.28 -7.14
CA ARG A 488 -14.38 18.91 -8.46
C ARG A 488 -14.32 17.41 -8.74
N THR A 489 -13.88 16.61 -7.77
CA THR A 489 -13.67 15.17 -7.95
C THR A 489 -14.99 14.44 -8.16
N ASP A 490 -15.01 13.53 -9.13
CA ASP A 490 -16.16 12.65 -9.41
C ASP A 490 -16.47 11.77 -8.18
N LEU A 491 -17.75 11.59 -7.87
CA LEU A 491 -18.21 10.72 -6.78
C LEU A 491 -17.69 9.28 -6.96
N ASN A 492 -17.51 8.83 -8.20
CA ASN A 492 -16.93 7.51 -8.49
C ASN A 492 -15.49 7.37 -7.97
N ASP A 493 -14.74 8.46 -7.90
CA ASP A 493 -13.36 8.45 -7.35
C ASP A 493 -13.33 8.33 -5.82
N LEU A 494 -14.49 8.48 -5.17
CA LEU A 494 -14.65 8.48 -3.72
C LEU A 494 -15.31 7.19 -3.19
N ILE A 495 -15.71 6.29 -4.08
CA ILE A 495 -16.29 4.99 -3.72
C ILE A 495 -15.26 4.16 -2.96
N LYS A 496 -15.70 3.55 -1.86
CA LYS A 496 -14.96 2.58 -1.04
C LYS A 496 -15.74 1.28 -0.99
N THR A 497 -15.08 0.19 -0.60
CA THR A 497 -15.74 -1.11 -0.41
C THR A 497 -15.51 -1.66 0.98
N ALA A 498 -16.50 -2.38 1.50
CA ALA A 498 -16.42 -3.11 2.76
C ALA A 498 -17.10 -4.48 2.63
N VAL A 499 -16.75 -5.41 3.50
CA VAL A 499 -17.36 -6.74 3.57
C VAL A 499 -18.23 -6.82 4.82
N TRP A 500 -19.46 -7.30 4.68
CA TRP A 500 -20.35 -7.53 5.81
C TRP A 500 -19.95 -8.83 6.52
N LYS A 501 -19.56 -8.75 7.79
CA LYS A 501 -19.24 -9.91 8.64
C LYS A 501 -19.91 -9.70 10.00
N PRO A 502 -21.06 -10.33 10.27
CA PRO A 502 -21.81 -10.15 11.52
C PRO A 502 -20.95 -10.40 12.77
N ASP A 503 -20.11 -11.44 12.71
CA ASP A 503 -19.32 -11.92 13.86
C ASP A 503 -18.04 -11.10 14.12
N LYS A 504 -17.72 -10.12 13.27
CA LYS A 504 -16.58 -9.22 13.49
C LYS A 504 -17.02 -7.92 14.13
N ASP A 505 -16.28 -7.45 15.14
CA ASP A 505 -16.47 -6.13 15.78
C ASP A 505 -16.02 -4.96 14.88
N ASN A 506 -16.62 -4.83 13.70
CA ASN A 506 -16.48 -3.64 12.87
C ASN A 506 -17.63 -2.68 13.16
N LYS A 507 -17.48 -1.89 14.22
CA LYS A 507 -18.49 -0.93 14.69
C LYS A 507 -19.01 0.02 13.61
N SER A 508 -18.19 0.38 12.62
CA SER A 508 -18.61 1.27 11.52
C SER A 508 -19.58 0.55 10.58
N VAL A 509 -19.21 -0.64 10.12
CA VAL A 509 -20.03 -1.44 9.22
C VAL A 509 -21.30 -1.94 9.93
N GLN A 510 -21.20 -2.36 11.19
CA GLN A 510 -22.37 -2.78 11.96
C GLN A 510 -23.39 -1.66 12.13
N ARG A 511 -22.96 -0.44 12.47
CA ARG A 511 -23.85 0.74 12.54
C ARG A 511 -24.49 1.07 11.20
N PHE A 512 -23.69 1.06 10.14
CA PHE A 512 -24.20 1.24 8.78
C PHE A 512 -25.27 0.20 8.46
N MET A 513 -25.01 -1.09 8.68
CA MET A 513 -25.95 -2.17 8.40
C MET A 513 -27.23 -2.10 9.23
N SER A 514 -27.13 -1.77 10.53
CA SER A 514 -28.32 -1.53 11.36
C SER A 514 -29.20 -0.44 10.74
N ARG A 515 -28.58 0.66 10.32
CA ARG A 515 -29.27 1.81 9.75
C ARG A 515 -29.85 1.51 8.36
N MET A 516 -29.17 0.70 7.53
CA MET A 516 -29.70 0.23 6.24
C MET A 516 -30.91 -0.69 6.46
N ARG A 517 -30.84 -1.63 7.42
CA ARG A 517 -31.97 -2.48 7.83
C ARG A 517 -33.19 -1.66 8.25
N ASP A 518 -33.00 -0.68 9.15
CA ASP A 518 -34.09 0.18 9.62
C ASP A 518 -34.74 1.00 8.50
N ARG A 519 -33.97 1.37 7.46
CA ARG A 519 -34.52 2.08 6.29
C ARG A 519 -35.24 1.12 5.36
N TYR A 520 -34.67 -0.05 5.10
CA TYR A 520 -35.30 -1.10 4.30
C TYR A 520 -36.66 -1.51 4.89
N THR A 521 -36.75 -1.78 6.20
CA THR A 521 -38.01 -2.13 6.86
C THR A 521 -39.08 -1.04 6.73
N ARG A 522 -38.68 0.24 6.74
CA ARG A 522 -39.60 1.36 6.51
C ARG A 522 -40.09 1.41 5.07
N GLU A 523 -39.19 1.26 4.10
CA GLU A 523 -39.54 1.21 2.68
C GLU A 523 -40.46 0.01 2.37
N GLU A 524 -40.20 -1.14 2.98
CA GLU A 524 -41.04 -2.33 2.88
C GLU A 524 -42.45 -2.08 3.45
N ALA A 525 -42.54 -1.45 4.63
CA ALA A 525 -43.82 -1.10 5.25
C ALA A 525 -44.63 -0.10 4.39
N ASP A 526 -43.97 0.89 3.82
CA ASP A 526 -44.60 1.87 2.93
C ASP A 526 -45.00 1.25 1.59
N ALA A 527 -44.18 0.36 1.02
CA ALA A 527 -44.53 -0.40 -0.17
C ALA A 527 -45.78 -1.27 0.07
N LYS A 528 -45.85 -2.00 1.19
CA LYS A 528 -47.05 -2.77 1.60
C LYS A 528 -48.29 -1.87 1.70
N ARG A 529 -48.15 -0.65 2.26
CA ARG A 529 -49.25 0.33 2.34
C ARG A 529 -49.71 0.83 0.97
N LEU A 530 -48.79 1.08 0.04
CA LEU A 530 -49.11 1.52 -1.32
C LEU A 530 -49.82 0.42 -2.11
N ILE A 531 -49.35 -0.83 -2.01
CA ILE A 531 -49.99 -2.00 -2.63
C ILE A 531 -51.42 -2.15 -2.13
N LYS A 532 -51.66 -2.00 -0.82
CA LYS A 532 -53.02 -2.04 -0.24
C LYS A 532 -53.94 -0.94 -0.79
N LYS A 533 -53.39 0.18 -1.26
CA LYS A 533 -54.12 1.29 -1.90
C LYS A 533 -54.23 1.16 -3.42
N GLY A 534 -53.79 0.04 -4.02
CA GLY A 534 -53.78 -0.15 -5.47
C GLY A 534 -52.73 0.66 -6.23
N LEU A 535 -51.74 1.24 -5.53
CA LEU A 535 -50.67 2.04 -6.13
C LEU A 535 -49.41 1.20 -6.34
N THR A 536 -48.62 1.55 -7.36
CA THR A 536 -47.34 0.87 -7.63
C THR A 536 -46.26 1.40 -6.68
N PRO A 537 -45.60 0.54 -5.89
CA PRO A 537 -44.53 0.96 -5.00
C PRO A 537 -43.28 1.36 -5.78
N LYS A 538 -42.51 2.31 -5.21
CA LYS A 538 -41.19 2.65 -5.75
C LYS A 538 -40.19 1.51 -5.48
N PRO A 539 -39.17 1.31 -6.33
CA PRO A 539 -38.07 0.40 -6.03
C PRO A 539 -37.40 0.77 -4.70
N TYR A 540 -36.96 -0.24 -3.95
CA TYR A 540 -36.21 -0.02 -2.72
C TYR A 540 -34.87 0.66 -3.04
N LEU A 541 -34.50 1.64 -2.23
CA LEU A 541 -33.24 2.37 -2.36
C LEU A 541 -32.11 1.69 -1.59
N TYR A 542 -32.47 0.98 -0.52
CA TYR A 542 -31.53 0.33 0.37
C TYR A 542 -31.63 -1.18 0.19
N GLU A 543 -30.53 -1.84 -0.14
CA GLU A 543 -30.43 -3.29 -0.14
C GLU A 543 -29.58 -3.73 1.06
N ILE A 544 -29.84 -4.91 1.61
CA ILE A 544 -29.07 -5.47 2.73
C ILE A 544 -28.17 -6.56 2.15
N PRO A 545 -26.84 -6.39 2.18
CA PRO A 545 -25.92 -7.41 1.70
C PRO A 545 -25.92 -8.63 2.61
N GLU A 546 -25.70 -9.80 2.02
CA GLU A 546 -25.61 -11.07 2.73
C GLU A 546 -24.32 -11.16 3.57
N PRO A 547 -24.28 -11.95 4.67
CA PRO A 547 -23.04 -12.22 5.40
C PRO A 547 -21.94 -12.75 4.47
N GLY A 548 -20.80 -12.07 4.45
CA GLY A 548 -19.67 -12.36 3.57
C GLY A 548 -19.66 -11.54 2.27
N GLU A 549 -20.76 -10.88 1.91
CA GLU A 549 -20.86 -10.07 0.71
C GLU A 549 -20.12 -8.73 0.85
N ARG A 550 -19.57 -8.27 -0.28
CA ARG A 550 -18.90 -6.97 -0.39
C ARG A 550 -19.86 -5.95 -0.97
N PHE A 551 -19.94 -4.79 -0.33
CA PHE A 551 -20.76 -3.67 -0.78
C PHE A 551 -19.92 -2.40 -0.94
N GLU A 552 -20.43 -1.48 -1.75
CA GLU A 552 -19.83 -0.17 -2.03
C GLU A 552 -20.45 0.92 -1.16
N PHE A 553 -19.66 1.92 -0.77
CA PHE A 553 -20.14 3.05 0.01
C PHE A 553 -19.32 4.32 -0.23
N VAL A 554 -19.92 5.45 0.07
CA VAL A 554 -19.27 6.77 0.21
C VAL A 554 -19.49 7.32 1.62
N VAL A 555 -18.69 8.30 2.03
CA VAL A 555 -18.86 8.98 3.33
C VAL A 555 -19.42 10.37 3.11
N VAL A 556 -20.63 10.62 3.59
CA VAL A 556 -21.37 11.87 3.43
C VAL A 556 -21.23 12.76 4.67
N GLU A 557 -21.49 14.05 4.51
CA GLU A 557 -21.55 14.99 5.63
C GLU A 557 -22.72 14.63 6.56
N ASN A 558 -22.47 14.65 7.86
CA ASN A 558 -23.50 14.46 8.89
C ASN A 558 -23.11 15.28 10.13
N ASP A 559 -23.81 16.39 10.33
CA ASP A 559 -23.54 17.28 11.47
C ASP A 559 -23.96 16.66 12.81
N LEU A 560 -24.86 15.67 12.78
CA LEU A 560 -25.43 15.02 13.98
C LEU A 560 -24.53 13.90 14.54
N SER A 561 -23.57 13.38 13.77
CA SER A 561 -22.68 12.32 14.23
C SER A 561 -21.32 12.37 13.56
N GLN A 562 -20.26 12.25 14.37
CA GLN A 562 -18.89 12.10 13.88
C GLN A 562 -18.50 10.64 13.58
N LYS A 563 -19.37 9.66 13.92
CA LYS A 563 -19.07 8.24 13.72
C LYS A 563 -19.19 7.90 12.23
N VAL A 564 -18.15 7.29 11.67
CA VAL A 564 -18.07 6.98 10.23
C VAL A 564 -19.27 6.15 9.76
N GLY A 565 -19.72 5.14 10.51
CA GLY A 565 -20.87 4.30 10.14
C GLY A 565 -22.18 5.07 9.95
N ASP A 566 -22.36 6.19 10.66
CA ASP A 566 -23.54 7.05 10.53
C ASP A 566 -23.44 7.99 9.32
N LYS A 567 -22.22 8.20 8.82
CA LYS A 567 -21.88 8.97 7.61
C LYS A 567 -21.76 8.11 6.35
N MET A 568 -21.70 6.78 6.48
CA MET A 568 -21.64 5.89 5.31
C MET A 568 -22.95 5.92 4.52
N GLU A 569 -22.90 5.91 3.20
CA GLU A 569 -24.08 5.81 2.35
C GLU A 569 -23.79 5.04 1.07
N TYR A 570 -24.80 4.37 0.50
CA TYR A 570 -24.65 3.75 -0.82
C TYR A 570 -24.39 4.84 -1.89
N PRO A 571 -23.46 4.63 -2.85
CA PRO A 571 -23.12 5.65 -3.84
C PRO A 571 -24.32 6.12 -4.67
N GLU A 572 -25.17 5.16 -5.09
CA GLU A 572 -26.41 5.45 -5.84
C GLU A 572 -27.41 6.26 -5.02
N VAL A 573 -27.56 5.94 -3.73
CA VAL A 573 -28.45 6.67 -2.82
C VAL A 573 -27.93 8.08 -2.56
N ALA A 574 -26.63 8.25 -2.37
CA ALA A 574 -26.01 9.57 -2.22
C ALA A 574 -26.22 10.43 -3.48
N ARG A 575 -26.11 9.84 -4.68
CA ARG A 575 -26.33 10.51 -5.96
C ARG A 575 -27.79 10.92 -6.14
N GLN A 576 -28.73 10.00 -5.91
CA GLN A 576 -30.17 10.27 -6.09
C GLN A 576 -30.70 11.30 -5.08
N LEU A 577 -30.20 11.28 -3.84
CA LEU A 577 -30.63 12.19 -2.78
C LEU A 577 -29.80 13.49 -2.71
N GLY A 578 -28.82 13.66 -3.60
CA GLY A 578 -27.96 14.86 -3.65
C GLY A 578 -27.17 15.09 -2.35
N LYS A 579 -26.73 14.02 -1.68
CA LYS A 579 -26.00 14.15 -0.40
C LYS A 579 -24.59 14.72 -0.62
N LYS A 580 -24.21 15.66 0.24
CA LYS A 580 -22.86 16.24 0.23
C LYS A 580 -21.83 15.25 0.79
N ILE A 581 -20.68 15.16 0.16
CA ILE A 581 -19.60 14.24 0.53
C ILE A 581 -18.70 14.88 1.60
N ASP A 582 -18.30 14.11 2.62
CA ASP A 582 -17.38 14.56 3.66
C ASP A 582 -15.94 14.54 3.12
N ILE A 583 -15.53 15.60 2.42
CA ILE A 583 -14.19 15.72 1.82
C ILE A 583 -13.08 15.65 2.89
N SER A 584 -13.34 16.10 4.11
CA SER A 584 -12.39 16.05 5.23
C SER A 584 -12.01 14.62 5.58
N TYR A 585 -12.98 13.70 5.58
CA TYR A 585 -12.73 12.26 5.78
C TYR A 585 -11.74 11.68 4.76
N TYR A 586 -11.91 11.99 3.47
CA TYR A 586 -11.04 11.50 2.41
C TYR A 586 -9.64 12.14 2.46
N LEU A 587 -9.56 13.45 2.72
CA LEU A 587 -8.29 14.14 2.94
C LEU A 587 -7.50 13.56 4.12
N ASN A 588 -8.17 13.20 5.21
CA ASN A 588 -7.52 12.55 6.35
C ASN A 588 -6.88 11.20 6.00
N SER A 589 -7.49 10.44 5.09
CA SER A 589 -6.90 9.19 4.60
C SER A 589 -5.62 9.47 3.81
N VAL A 590 -5.64 10.48 2.93
CA VAL A 590 -4.47 10.92 2.14
C VAL A 590 -3.35 11.44 3.05
N VAL A 591 -3.69 12.17 4.12
CA VAL A 591 -2.75 12.63 5.15
C VAL A 591 -1.94 11.46 5.72
N SER A 592 -2.62 10.39 6.14
CA SER A 592 -1.93 9.24 6.74
C SER A 592 -1.00 8.53 5.77
N LEU A 593 -1.38 8.47 4.48
CA LEU A 593 -0.52 7.94 3.42
C LEU A 593 0.71 8.81 3.21
N CYS A 594 0.54 10.13 3.03
CA CYS A 594 1.64 11.06 2.82
C CYS A 594 2.61 11.09 4.01
N ALA A 595 2.08 11.06 5.22
CA ALA A 595 2.88 11.01 6.44
C ALA A 595 3.76 9.77 6.48
N ARG A 596 3.25 8.61 6.06
CA ARG A 596 4.02 7.36 6.03
C ARG A 596 5.23 7.40 5.09
N PHE A 597 5.13 8.19 4.03
CA PHE A 597 6.20 8.38 3.07
C PHE A 597 7.31 9.32 3.55
N ILE A 598 7.12 10.06 4.66
CA ILE A 598 8.10 11.03 5.17
C ILE A 598 8.41 10.85 6.65
N ASN A 599 7.73 9.95 7.35
CA ASN A 599 7.86 9.80 8.80
C ASN A 599 9.25 9.32 9.25
N TYR A 600 10.16 9.01 8.33
CA TYR A 600 11.54 8.64 8.62
C TYR A 600 12.46 9.86 8.75
N GLU A 601 12.07 11.04 8.24
CA GLU A 601 12.91 12.22 8.33
C GLU A 601 13.15 12.65 9.78
N ASP A 602 14.36 13.10 10.09
CA ASP A 602 14.79 13.46 11.44
C ASP A 602 13.88 14.50 12.11
N ILE A 603 13.33 15.43 11.32
CA ILE A 603 12.39 16.45 11.78
C ILE A 603 11.09 15.88 12.39
N TYR A 604 10.77 14.62 12.10
CA TYR A 604 9.59 13.92 12.64
C TYR A 604 9.95 12.86 13.67
N GLN A 605 11.22 12.46 13.78
CA GLN A 605 11.62 11.45 14.77
C GLN A 605 11.42 11.99 16.20
N PRO A 606 10.83 11.18 17.11
CA PRO A 606 10.70 11.58 18.51
C PRO A 606 12.05 11.54 19.21
N SER A 607 12.23 12.38 20.23
CA SER A 607 13.40 12.31 21.10
C SER A 607 13.39 11.01 21.93
N PRO A 608 14.54 10.53 22.42
CA PRO A 608 14.62 9.36 23.29
C PRO A 608 13.69 9.44 24.51
N GLU A 609 13.57 10.62 25.13
CA GLU A 609 12.72 10.86 26.31
C GLU A 609 11.25 10.65 25.99
N ALA A 610 10.79 11.12 24.83
CA ALA A 610 9.41 10.95 24.39
C ALA A 610 9.04 9.48 24.14
N VAL A 611 10.00 8.67 23.68
CA VAL A 611 9.81 7.22 23.50
C VAL A 611 9.72 6.52 24.86
N LEU A 612 10.62 6.86 25.80
CA LEU A 612 10.61 6.35 27.18
C LEU A 612 9.31 6.68 27.91
N GLU A 613 8.81 7.92 27.80
CA GLU A 613 7.54 8.31 28.41
C GLU A 613 6.35 7.52 27.85
N ALA A 614 6.35 7.28 26.53
CA ALA A 614 5.32 6.48 25.88
C ALA A 614 5.37 5.00 26.29
N LEU A 615 6.56 4.42 26.44
CA LEU A 615 6.77 3.06 26.95
C LEU A 615 6.22 2.89 28.37
N LYS A 616 6.54 3.83 29.28
CA LYS A 616 6.03 3.83 30.66
C LYS A 616 4.49 3.81 30.68
N LYS A 617 3.85 4.72 29.93
CA LYS A 617 2.38 4.77 29.82
C LYS A 617 1.77 3.47 29.29
N LEU A 618 2.48 2.76 28.41
CA LEU A 618 2.03 1.49 27.84
C LEU A 618 2.14 0.34 28.86
N LYS A 619 3.25 0.27 29.60
CA LYS A 619 3.42 -0.68 30.71
C LYS A 619 2.37 -0.45 31.81
N ASP A 620 2.11 0.81 32.17
CA ASP A 620 1.09 1.17 33.17
C ASP A 620 -0.34 0.79 32.71
N ALA A 621 -0.66 1.01 31.44
CA ALA A 621 -1.95 0.63 30.86
C ALA A 621 -2.14 -0.89 30.76
N ASN A 622 -1.07 -1.64 30.55
CA ASN A 622 -1.10 -3.11 30.53
C ASN A 622 -1.25 -3.70 31.93
N LYS A 623 -0.56 -3.13 32.95
CA LYS A 623 -0.79 -3.47 34.37
C LYS A 623 -2.24 -3.23 34.80
N ALA A 624 -2.84 -2.13 34.37
CA ALA A 624 -4.25 -1.82 34.67
C ALA A 624 -5.26 -2.76 34.00
N LYS A 625 -4.90 -3.43 32.88
CA LYS A 625 -5.74 -4.44 32.23
C LYS A 625 -5.63 -5.83 32.87
N HIS A 626 -4.48 -6.18 33.43
CA HIS A 626 -4.30 -7.47 34.12
C HIS A 626 -5.00 -7.53 35.48
N ASN A 627 -5.16 -6.39 36.17
CA ASN A 627 -5.89 -6.32 37.45
C ASN A 627 -7.43 -6.20 37.28
N GLY A 628 -7.96 -6.46 36.07
CA GLY A 628 -9.38 -6.38 35.75
C GLY A 628 -9.98 -7.74 35.42
N VAL A 629 -10.06 -8.64 36.41
CA VAL A 629 -10.94 -9.82 36.37
C VAL A 629 -12.07 -9.65 37.38
N SER A 630 -13.28 -9.96 36.91
CA SER A 630 -14.62 -9.98 37.51
C SER A 630 -14.73 -9.97 39.04
N GLY A 631 -15.59 -9.08 39.52
CA GLY A 631 -16.29 -9.30 40.79
C GLY A 631 -17.21 -10.51 40.67
N ASP A 632 -16.92 -11.52 41.47
CA ASP A 632 -17.83 -12.20 42.39
C ASP A 632 -17.07 -13.40 42.95
N ASP A 633 -16.57 -13.27 44.18
CA ASP A 633 -16.70 -14.28 45.24
C ASP A 633 -16.00 -13.78 46.52
N LYS A 634 -16.76 -13.84 47.62
CA LYS A 634 -16.30 -13.59 48.99
C LYS A 634 -15.85 -14.91 49.63
N ALA A 635 -14.91 -14.76 50.56
CA ALA A 635 -14.35 -15.77 51.49
C ALA A 635 -13.34 -16.71 50.80
N ASP A 636 -12.13 -16.92 51.32
CA ASP A 636 -11.77 -17.12 52.72
C ASP A 636 -10.34 -16.63 53.01
N ALA A 637 -10.07 -16.35 54.29
CA ALA A 637 -8.81 -15.80 54.78
C ALA A 637 -7.69 -16.86 54.80
N GLY A 638 -6.52 -16.50 54.29
CA GLY A 638 -5.26 -17.21 54.46
C GLY A 638 -4.12 -16.20 54.55
N VAL A 639 -3.46 -16.19 55.71
CA VAL A 639 -2.43 -15.23 56.14
C VAL A 639 -1.24 -15.23 55.19
N ALA A 640 -0.75 -14.04 54.89
CA ALA A 640 0.45 -13.79 54.12
C ALA A 640 1.71 -14.22 54.89
N ASP A 641 2.59 -14.96 54.21
CA ASP A 641 4.02 -14.88 54.45
C ASP A 641 4.60 -14.00 53.34
N GLU A 642 4.91 -12.75 53.70
CA GLU A 642 5.83 -11.87 52.97
C GLU A 642 7.24 -12.37 53.29
N ASP A 643 7.92 -12.99 52.33
CA ASP A 643 9.39 -13.04 52.21
C ASP A 643 9.72 -13.92 51.00
N ASP A 644 9.90 -13.27 49.84
CA ASP A 644 10.76 -13.70 48.71
C ASP A 644 10.43 -12.78 47.51
N LEU A 645 10.83 -11.51 47.62
CA LEU A 645 10.96 -10.62 46.48
C LEU A 645 12.44 -10.63 46.08
N ASP A 646 12.81 -11.59 45.24
CA ASP A 646 14.02 -11.47 44.42
C ASP A 646 13.79 -10.33 43.43
N GLU A 647 14.36 -9.16 43.78
CA GLU A 647 14.68 -8.09 42.85
C GLU A 647 15.72 -8.61 41.85
N GLU A 648 15.33 -9.05 40.65
CA GLU A 648 16.20 -9.08 39.45
C GLU A 648 15.43 -9.58 38.20
N ASP A 649 14.34 -8.91 37.81
CA ASP A 649 13.85 -8.98 36.44
C ASP A 649 14.14 -7.64 35.75
N GLU A 650 15.39 -7.49 35.27
CA GLU A 650 15.64 -6.57 34.15
C GLU A 650 14.87 -7.11 32.94
N ASP A 651 13.59 -6.70 32.81
CA ASP A 651 12.79 -6.89 31.60
C ASP A 651 13.62 -6.42 30.39
N GLU A 652 14.26 -7.35 29.68
CA GLU A 652 14.94 -7.10 28.41
C GLU A 652 13.94 -6.38 27.49
N ILE A 653 14.17 -5.08 27.26
CA ILE A 653 13.23 -4.23 26.55
C ILE A 653 13.09 -4.78 25.13
N ASP A 654 11.90 -5.26 24.77
CA ASP A 654 11.63 -5.75 23.41
C ASP A 654 11.88 -4.62 22.39
N GLU A 655 12.99 -4.72 21.66
CA GLU A 655 13.39 -3.76 20.62
C GLU A 655 12.28 -3.56 19.57
N ASP A 656 11.43 -4.58 19.34
CA ASP A 656 10.30 -4.48 18.42
C ASP A 656 9.19 -3.58 18.97
N GLU A 657 8.90 -3.63 20.28
CA GLU A 657 7.95 -2.70 20.92
C GLU A 657 8.44 -1.26 20.87
N VAL A 658 9.73 -1.04 21.17
CA VAL A 658 10.35 0.30 21.08
C VAL A 658 10.26 0.82 19.64
N SER A 659 10.58 -0.01 18.65
CA SER A 659 10.49 0.36 17.23
C SER A 659 9.06 0.71 16.81
N LYS A 660 8.05 -0.03 17.28
CA LYS A 660 6.63 0.25 16.98
C LYS A 660 6.18 1.58 17.56
N ILE A 661 6.56 1.89 18.80
CA ILE A 661 6.20 3.14 19.46
C ILE A 661 6.86 4.33 18.77
N ARG A 662 8.16 4.23 18.47
CA ARG A 662 8.89 5.28 17.74
C ARG A 662 8.24 5.58 16.39
N ASP A 663 7.92 4.54 15.61
CA ASP A 663 7.24 4.70 14.31
C ASP A 663 5.85 5.35 14.45
N ALA A 664 5.08 4.97 15.47
CA ALA A 664 3.76 5.53 15.72
C ALA A 664 3.82 7.02 16.10
N LEU A 665 4.81 7.43 16.91
CA LEU A 665 5.03 8.84 17.26
C LEU A 665 5.48 9.66 16.06
N ALA A 666 6.44 9.14 15.29
CA ALA A 666 6.94 9.80 14.08
C ALA A 666 5.82 9.97 13.04
N GLN A 667 5.00 8.93 12.85
CA GLN A 667 3.80 9.00 12.01
C GLN A 667 2.85 10.11 12.44
N LYS A 668 2.56 10.26 13.75
CA LYS A 668 1.68 11.33 14.26
C LYS A 668 2.27 12.72 14.01
N SER A 669 3.59 12.88 14.18
CA SER A 669 4.29 14.14 13.90
C SER A 669 4.19 14.53 12.43
N ALA A 670 4.47 13.58 11.53
CA ALA A 670 4.33 13.77 10.08
C ALA A 670 2.86 14.06 9.68
N GLU A 671 1.87 13.35 10.25
CA GLU A 671 0.45 13.62 9.97
C GLU A 671 0.04 15.03 10.40
N LYS A 672 0.54 15.53 11.54
CA LYS A 672 0.31 16.91 12.00
C LYS A 672 0.85 17.91 10.98
N TRP A 673 2.05 17.67 10.46
CA TRP A 673 2.66 18.52 9.44
C TRP A 673 1.85 18.51 8.13
N VAL A 674 1.50 17.34 7.59
CA VAL A 674 0.73 17.24 6.34
C VAL A 674 -0.64 17.92 6.47
N ARG A 675 -1.33 17.75 7.62
CA ARG A 675 -2.58 18.48 7.91
C ARG A 675 -2.39 19.99 7.90
N GLY A 676 -1.30 20.46 8.51
CA GLY A 676 -0.91 21.87 8.52
C GLY A 676 -0.72 22.41 7.11
N TYR A 677 0.02 21.68 6.27
CA TYR A 677 0.27 22.05 4.87
C TYR A 677 -1.01 22.08 4.03
N ILE A 678 -1.89 21.07 4.15
CA ILE A 678 -3.19 21.07 3.45
C ILE A 678 -4.04 22.27 3.91
N LYS A 679 -4.06 22.59 5.21
CA LYS A 679 -4.79 23.74 5.74
C LYS A 679 -4.21 25.06 5.20
N GLU A 680 -2.90 25.14 5.06
CA GLU A 680 -2.22 26.28 4.43
C GLU A 680 -2.61 26.44 2.96
N LEU A 681 -2.67 25.36 2.18
CA LEU A 681 -3.11 25.43 0.78
C LEU A 681 -4.52 26.04 0.62
N HIS A 682 -5.41 25.81 1.57
CA HIS A 682 -6.77 26.38 1.57
C HIS A 682 -6.84 27.81 2.13
N THR A 683 -6.07 28.11 3.18
CA THR A 683 -6.18 29.40 3.90
C THR A 683 -5.19 30.47 3.42
N GLY A 684 -4.06 30.06 2.84
CA GLY A 684 -3.01 30.94 2.31
C GLY A 684 -3.53 32.01 1.33
N PRO A 685 -4.33 31.66 0.30
CA PRO A 685 -4.89 32.64 -0.62
C PRO A 685 -5.75 33.71 0.08
N LYS A 686 -6.56 33.32 1.08
CA LYS A 686 -7.37 34.25 1.87
C LYS A 686 -6.49 35.18 2.73
N LYS A 687 -5.42 34.64 3.32
CA LYS A 687 -4.44 35.42 4.08
C LYS A 687 -3.71 36.43 3.20
N ASN A 688 -3.26 36.00 2.01
CA ASN A 688 -2.60 36.87 1.03
C ASN A 688 -3.55 37.99 0.60
N HIS A 689 -4.81 37.68 0.30
CA HIS A 689 -5.80 38.69 -0.04
C HIS A 689 -6.01 39.73 1.07
N ALA A 690 -6.08 39.31 2.34
CA ALA A 690 -6.21 40.23 3.47
C ALA A 690 -4.97 41.13 3.64
N ILE A 691 -3.76 40.58 3.50
CA ILE A 691 -2.50 41.35 3.54
C ILE A 691 -2.45 42.36 2.39
N ILE A 692 -2.73 41.91 1.16
CA ILE A 692 -2.74 42.78 -0.03
C ILE A 692 -3.78 43.90 0.11
N SER A 693 -4.99 43.58 0.60
CA SER A 693 -6.05 44.56 0.84
C SER A 693 -5.63 45.60 1.89
N HIS A 694 -4.97 45.18 2.96
CA HIS A 694 -4.43 46.09 3.96
C HIS A 694 -3.30 46.98 3.41
N LEU A 695 -2.36 46.41 2.64
CA LEU A 695 -1.28 47.16 2.00
C LEU A 695 -1.82 48.25 1.06
N TRP A 696 -2.86 47.94 0.27
CA TRP A 696 -3.55 48.92 -0.57
C TRP A 696 -4.22 50.03 0.25
N LYS A 697 -4.86 49.68 1.36
CA LYS A 697 -5.49 50.65 2.26
C LYS A 697 -4.46 51.60 2.90
N GLU A 698 -3.33 51.08 3.34
CA GLU A 698 -2.21 51.88 3.86
C GLU A 698 -1.61 52.77 2.77
N ALA A 699 -1.36 52.21 1.58
CA ALA A 699 -0.81 52.96 0.45
C ALA A 699 -1.73 54.11 0.01
N ASN A 700 -3.04 53.87 -0.08
CA ASN A 700 -4.03 54.89 -0.38
C ASN A 700 -4.07 56.00 0.69
N THR A 701 -4.04 55.63 1.97
CA THR A 701 -4.01 56.59 3.09
C THR A 701 -2.75 57.45 3.04
N TYR A 702 -1.59 56.83 2.78
CA TYR A 702 -0.31 57.51 2.66
C TYR A 702 -0.29 58.46 1.45
N ALA A 703 -0.72 57.98 0.28
CA ALA A 703 -0.82 58.76 -0.95
C ALA A 703 -1.75 59.97 -0.78
N LYS A 704 -2.90 59.79 -0.10
CA LYS A 704 -3.84 60.89 0.20
C LYS A 704 -3.22 61.94 1.11
N ASN A 705 -2.52 61.53 2.17
CA ASN A 705 -1.84 62.46 3.08
C ASN A 705 -0.69 63.20 2.39
N LEU A 706 0.08 62.50 1.56
CA LEU A 706 1.15 63.08 0.75
C LEU A 706 0.59 64.09 -0.27
N PHE A 707 -0.52 63.75 -0.93
CA PHE A 707 -1.22 64.65 -1.83
C PHE A 707 -1.71 65.91 -1.11
N ASN A 708 -2.41 65.75 0.01
CA ASN A 708 -2.94 66.87 0.81
C ASN A 708 -1.84 67.78 1.39
N SER A 709 -0.66 67.25 1.71
CA SER A 709 0.45 68.04 2.27
C SER A 709 1.33 68.70 1.20
N THR A 710 1.41 68.12 -0.01
CA THR A 710 2.39 68.54 -1.03
C THR A 710 1.73 69.27 -2.22
N TYR A 711 0.44 69.03 -2.48
CA TYR A 711 -0.25 69.45 -3.70
C TYR A 711 -1.53 70.28 -3.46
N ALA A 712 -1.87 70.58 -2.20
CA ALA A 712 -3.08 71.36 -1.87
C ALA A 712 -3.15 72.75 -2.53
N ASP A 713 -2.00 73.37 -2.83
CA ASP A 713 -1.93 74.74 -3.36
C ASP A 713 -1.71 74.86 -4.88
N LYS A 714 -1.80 73.75 -5.65
CA LYS A 714 -1.58 73.76 -7.11
C LYS A 714 -2.69 73.03 -7.86
N ILE A 715 -3.90 73.58 -7.83
CA ILE A 715 -5.01 73.13 -8.70
C ILE A 715 -5.11 74.09 -9.89
N VAL A 716 -4.60 73.67 -11.06
CA VAL A 716 -4.81 74.36 -12.34
C VAL A 716 -5.89 73.62 -13.13
N LYS A 717 -6.95 74.33 -13.49
CA LYS A 717 -8.13 73.83 -14.22
C LYS A 717 -7.81 73.59 -15.70
N TYR A 718 -8.29 72.48 -16.24
CA TYR A 718 -8.30 72.21 -17.68
C TYR A 718 -9.64 71.57 -18.08
N SER A 719 -10.28 72.10 -19.12
CA SER A 719 -11.41 71.46 -19.81
C SER A 719 -10.87 70.59 -20.95
N GLY A 720 -11.07 69.28 -20.89
CA GLY A 720 -10.55 68.39 -21.94
C GLY A 720 -11.06 66.94 -21.89
N ASN A 721 -11.73 66.56 -22.97
CA ASN A 721 -12.11 65.24 -23.52
C ASN A 721 -12.08 63.98 -22.61
N ASP A 722 -13.28 63.47 -22.30
CA ASP A 722 -13.58 62.33 -21.41
C ASP A 722 -12.96 60.98 -21.87
N VAL A 723 -12.68 60.84 -23.18
CA VAL A 723 -12.10 59.62 -23.79
C VAL A 723 -10.61 59.43 -23.45
N TYR A 724 -9.86 60.53 -23.27
CA TYR A 724 -8.44 60.46 -22.92
C TYR A 724 -8.24 59.99 -21.47
N TRP A 725 -9.10 60.48 -20.56
CA TRP A 725 -9.03 60.16 -19.14
C TRP A 725 -9.45 58.73 -18.82
N SER A 726 -10.47 58.21 -19.51
CA SER A 726 -10.89 56.80 -19.38
C SER A 726 -9.81 55.83 -19.85
N SER A 727 -9.12 56.12 -20.95
CA SER A 727 -7.97 55.33 -21.43
C SER A 727 -6.81 55.32 -20.43
N TYR A 728 -6.51 56.47 -19.81
CA TYR A 728 -5.45 56.59 -18.82
C TYR A 728 -5.79 55.89 -17.49
N LEU A 729 -7.04 55.99 -17.01
CA LEU A 729 -7.52 55.25 -15.84
C LEU A 729 -7.46 53.73 -16.07
N ASN A 730 -7.85 53.25 -17.26
CA ASN A 730 -7.69 51.85 -17.64
C ASN A 730 -6.22 51.38 -17.64
N ALA A 731 -5.27 52.25 -18.00
CA ALA A 731 -3.85 51.95 -17.92
C ALA A 731 -3.36 51.81 -16.46
N LEU A 732 -3.86 52.65 -15.55
CA LEU A 732 -3.59 52.54 -14.12
C LEU A 732 -4.20 51.27 -13.52
N ASP A 733 -5.41 50.90 -13.93
CA ASP A 733 -6.08 49.67 -13.49
C ASP A 733 -5.30 48.41 -13.93
N LYS A 734 -4.75 48.38 -15.16
CA LYS A 734 -3.85 47.31 -15.61
C LYS A 734 -2.55 47.24 -14.81
N GLN A 735 -1.99 48.38 -14.42
CA GLN A 735 -0.81 48.42 -13.56
C GLN A 735 -1.11 47.92 -12.14
N GLU A 736 -2.27 48.29 -11.59
CA GLU A 736 -2.76 47.76 -10.31
C GLU A 736 -2.89 46.23 -10.35
N GLU A 737 -3.48 45.69 -11.41
CA GLU A 737 -3.65 44.24 -11.59
C GLU A 737 -2.29 43.52 -11.67
N SER A 738 -1.33 44.09 -12.41
CA SER A 738 0.06 43.60 -12.47
C SER A 738 0.75 43.60 -11.10
N ILE A 739 0.58 44.66 -10.31
CA ILE A 739 1.16 44.79 -8.96
C ILE A 739 0.51 43.79 -7.99
N ARG A 740 -0.82 43.62 -8.05
CA ARG A 740 -1.55 42.62 -7.24
C ARG A 740 -1.08 41.20 -7.55
N LEU A 741 -0.83 40.88 -8.81
CA LEU A 741 -0.29 39.58 -9.22
C LEU A 741 1.12 39.38 -8.65
N LYS A 742 2.01 40.37 -8.80
CA LYS A 742 3.37 40.32 -8.25
C LYS A 742 3.38 40.15 -6.73
N LEU A 743 2.56 40.90 -5.99
CA LEU A 743 2.40 40.75 -4.54
C LEU A 743 1.93 39.35 -4.14
N THR A 744 0.99 38.78 -4.90
CA THR A 744 0.47 37.45 -4.64
C THR A 744 1.56 36.40 -4.82
N THR A 745 2.37 36.50 -5.87
CA THR A 745 3.53 35.64 -6.10
C THR A 745 4.57 35.79 -5.00
N LEU A 746 4.90 37.02 -4.63
CA LEU A 746 5.94 37.31 -3.64
C LEU A 746 5.56 36.86 -2.22
N LEU A 747 4.29 37.06 -1.82
CA LEU A 747 3.76 36.49 -0.57
C LEU A 747 3.73 34.96 -0.58
N ALA A 748 3.49 34.35 -1.74
CA ALA A 748 3.58 32.89 -1.89
C ALA A 748 5.02 32.39 -1.76
N GLU A 749 6.02 33.12 -2.27
CA GLU A 749 7.44 32.80 -2.11
C GLU A 749 7.93 33.00 -0.68
N ILE A 750 7.56 34.09 -0.01
CA ILE A 750 7.82 34.30 1.42
C ILE A 750 7.27 33.13 2.25
N SER A 751 6.09 32.62 1.89
CA SER A 751 5.48 31.46 2.58
C SER A 751 6.24 30.15 2.39
N LYS A 752 7.00 30.00 1.29
CA LYS A 752 7.83 28.80 1.06
C LYS A 752 9.05 28.78 1.97
N ILE A 753 9.56 29.95 2.36
CA ILE A 753 10.76 30.12 3.19
C ILE A 753 10.40 30.17 4.67
N ASP A 754 9.44 31.01 5.07
CA ASP A 754 8.96 31.11 6.45
C ASP A 754 7.44 31.31 6.50
N VAL A 755 6.73 30.20 6.73
CA VAL A 755 5.26 30.20 6.97
C VAL A 755 4.88 31.10 8.15
N GLY A 756 5.75 31.19 9.16
CA GLY A 756 5.59 32.03 10.34
C GLY A 756 5.57 33.52 9.99
N CYS A 757 6.38 33.98 9.04
CA CYS A 757 6.42 35.38 8.62
C CYS A 757 5.08 35.84 8.03
N ARG A 758 4.53 35.09 7.05
CA ARG A 758 3.21 35.42 6.47
C ARG A 758 2.12 35.41 7.53
N ASP A 759 2.15 34.45 8.46
CA ASP A 759 1.13 34.35 9.51
C ASP A 759 1.25 35.48 10.55
N ARG A 760 2.45 35.97 10.86
CA ARG A 760 2.66 37.18 11.66
C ARG A 760 2.09 38.42 10.96
N MET A 761 2.38 38.59 9.66
CA MET A 761 1.81 39.69 8.85
C MET A 761 0.29 39.63 8.80
N TYR A 762 -0.30 38.45 8.59
CA TYR A 762 -1.75 38.27 8.60
C TYR A 762 -2.37 38.60 9.96
N LYS A 763 -1.76 38.16 11.07
CA LYS A 763 -2.23 38.49 12.43
C LYS A 763 -2.17 40.00 12.71
N LEU A 764 -1.14 40.68 12.23
CA LEU A 764 -0.99 42.13 12.35
C LEU A 764 -2.15 42.87 11.66
N VAL A 765 -2.54 42.43 10.45
CA VAL A 765 -3.60 43.10 9.67
C VAL A 765 -5.03 42.69 10.05
N THR A 766 -5.22 41.64 10.87
CA THR A 766 -6.55 41.10 11.20
C THR A 766 -6.99 41.18 12.67
N LYS A 767 -6.11 41.45 13.64
CA LYS A 767 -6.53 41.56 15.06
C LYS A 767 -7.27 42.87 15.35
N PRO A 768 -8.54 42.85 15.82
CA PRO A 768 -9.24 44.02 16.37
C PRO A 768 -8.78 44.27 17.82
N GLY A 769 -8.57 45.55 18.18
CA GLY A 769 -7.85 45.94 19.38
C GLY A 769 -8.52 45.65 20.73
N LYS A 770 -7.67 45.60 21.77
CA LYS A 770 -8.01 45.99 23.17
C LYS A 770 -6.89 46.74 23.90
N HIS A 771 -5.65 46.69 23.41
CA HIS A 771 -4.62 47.67 23.73
C HIS A 771 -3.90 48.02 22.42
N LYS A 772 -4.06 49.25 21.93
CA LYS A 772 -3.13 49.82 20.94
C LYS A 772 -1.94 50.38 21.72
N PRO A 773 -0.79 49.69 21.84
CA PRO A 773 0.46 50.44 21.75
C PRO A 773 0.45 51.10 20.36
N LYS A 774 1.05 52.28 20.17
CA LYS A 774 1.20 52.95 18.86
C LYS A 774 1.44 51.88 17.78
N ALA A 775 0.42 51.56 16.98
CA ALA A 775 0.43 50.32 16.19
C ALA A 775 1.58 50.39 15.19
N MET A 776 2.51 49.44 15.27
CA MET A 776 3.53 49.24 14.25
C MET A 776 2.79 48.97 12.93
N THR A 777 2.96 49.84 11.94
CA THR A 777 2.40 49.62 10.60
C THR A 777 3.06 48.40 9.97
N LEU A 778 2.40 47.78 8.98
CA LEU A 778 2.98 46.61 8.31
C LEU A 778 4.34 46.95 7.67
N GLU A 779 4.49 48.18 7.18
CA GLU A 779 5.76 48.76 6.73
C GLU A 779 6.84 48.76 7.84
N LYS A 780 6.52 49.25 9.05
CA LYS A 780 7.47 49.27 10.18
C LYS A 780 7.87 47.85 10.60
N TYR A 781 6.93 46.91 10.57
CA TYR A 781 7.21 45.50 10.83
C TYR A 781 8.18 44.91 9.80
N ILE A 782 7.95 45.17 8.50
CA ILE A 782 8.84 44.73 7.42
C ILE A 782 10.24 45.33 7.61
N LEU A 783 10.34 46.63 7.92
CA LEU A 783 11.61 47.32 8.17
C LEU A 783 12.40 46.73 9.35
N ALA A 784 11.75 46.49 10.49
CA ALA A 784 12.38 45.88 11.65
C ALA A 784 12.86 44.45 11.36
N TYR A 785 12.04 43.68 10.65
CA TYR A 785 12.38 42.30 10.31
C TYR A 785 13.53 42.19 9.30
N ILE A 786 13.62 43.13 8.35
CA ILE A 786 14.76 43.20 7.40
C ILE A 786 16.06 43.51 8.15
N GLN A 787 16.03 44.42 9.14
CA GLN A 787 17.20 44.77 9.95
C GLN A 787 17.71 43.60 10.80
N GLU A 788 16.85 42.67 11.20
CA GLU A 788 17.21 41.52 12.05
C GLU A 788 17.64 40.27 11.27
N ASN A 789 17.18 40.06 10.03
CA ASN A 789 17.29 38.76 9.35
C ASN A 789 17.69 38.80 7.85
N GLU A 790 18.15 39.95 7.30
CA GLU A 790 18.64 40.09 5.90
C GLU A 790 17.82 39.34 4.81
N CYS A 791 16.49 39.45 4.85
CA CYS A 791 15.63 38.71 3.91
C CYS A 791 15.38 39.49 2.61
N ALA A 792 16.01 39.08 1.51
CA ALA A 792 15.88 39.72 0.18
C ALA A 792 14.42 39.84 -0.32
N LEU A 793 13.57 38.82 -0.10
CA LEU A 793 12.16 38.86 -0.50
C LEU A 793 11.35 39.92 0.26
N LEU A 794 11.70 40.24 1.51
CA LEU A 794 11.00 41.29 2.25
C LEU A 794 11.40 42.70 1.75
N ALA A 795 12.63 42.87 1.26
CA ALA A 795 13.04 44.10 0.58
C ALA A 795 12.30 44.30 -0.75
N ASP A 796 12.08 43.23 -1.51
CA ASP A 796 11.26 43.29 -2.73
C ASP A 796 9.79 43.65 -2.43
N LEU A 797 9.23 43.09 -1.35
CA LEU A 797 7.89 43.44 -0.90
C LEU A 797 7.77 44.93 -0.56
N GLN A 798 8.78 45.50 0.11
CA GLN A 798 8.86 46.92 0.42
C GLN A 798 8.96 47.78 -0.85
N SER A 799 9.81 47.39 -1.81
CA SER A 799 9.96 48.08 -3.10
C SER A 799 8.63 48.13 -3.87
N ILE A 800 7.86 47.04 -3.87
CA ILE A 800 6.53 46.99 -4.48
C ILE A 800 5.55 47.91 -3.75
N TRP A 801 5.60 47.98 -2.41
CA TRP A 801 4.74 48.89 -1.65
C TRP A 801 4.95 50.36 -2.03
N TYR A 802 6.19 50.82 -2.20
CA TYR A 802 6.44 52.19 -2.68
C TYR A 802 5.89 52.43 -4.10
N LYS A 803 5.92 51.42 -4.98
CA LYS A 803 5.27 51.50 -6.30
C LYS A 803 3.75 51.64 -6.19
N MET A 804 3.11 50.95 -5.23
CA MET A 804 1.67 51.11 -4.95
C MET A 804 1.35 52.54 -4.51
N VAL A 805 2.15 53.11 -3.60
CA VAL A 805 2.00 54.49 -3.13
C VAL A 805 2.13 55.48 -4.30
N GLY A 806 3.10 55.27 -5.19
CA GLY A 806 3.28 56.09 -6.39
C GLY A 806 2.08 56.01 -7.35
N LEU A 807 1.53 54.82 -7.55
CA LEU A 807 0.33 54.61 -8.37
C LEU A 807 -0.88 55.35 -7.79
N GLU A 808 -1.17 55.19 -6.49
CA GLU A 808 -2.29 55.86 -5.82
C GLU A 808 -2.11 57.38 -5.81
N THR A 809 -0.89 57.88 -5.60
CA THR A 809 -0.60 59.32 -5.65
C THR A 809 -0.88 59.88 -7.06
N THR A 810 -0.55 59.12 -8.10
CA THR A 810 -0.86 59.48 -9.50
C THR A 810 -2.37 59.47 -9.73
N ARG A 811 -3.09 58.49 -9.20
CA ARG A 811 -4.56 58.38 -9.27
C ARG A 811 -5.24 59.57 -8.59
N TYR A 812 -4.78 59.97 -7.40
CA TYR A 812 -5.27 61.17 -6.69
C TYR A 812 -5.03 62.45 -7.47
N ARG A 813 -3.84 62.64 -8.07
CA ARG A 813 -3.54 63.80 -8.93
C ARG A 813 -4.42 63.88 -10.18
N MET A 814 -4.89 62.76 -10.70
CA MET A 814 -5.79 62.74 -11.85
C MET A 814 -7.24 62.97 -11.45
N LEU A 815 -7.71 62.33 -10.38
CA LEU A 815 -9.07 62.54 -9.85
C LEU A 815 -9.31 63.99 -9.39
N SER A 816 -8.28 64.67 -8.86
CA SER A 816 -8.37 66.10 -8.53
C SER A 816 -8.48 67.01 -9.77
N LYS A 817 -7.99 66.56 -10.94
CA LYS A 817 -8.13 67.29 -12.22
C LYS A 817 -9.51 67.09 -12.87
N LEU A 818 -10.26 66.07 -12.46
CA LEU A 818 -11.57 65.70 -13.00
C LEU A 818 -12.76 66.29 -12.21
N GLN A 819 -12.54 66.99 -11.09
CA GLN A 819 -13.62 67.59 -10.28
C GLN A 819 -14.18 68.88 -10.91
N ASP A 820 -14.86 68.77 -12.04
CA ASP A 820 -16.03 69.62 -12.37
C ASP A 820 -16.80 69.00 -13.55
N ASP A 821 -17.49 67.87 -13.32
CA ASP A 821 -18.68 67.58 -14.12
C ASP A 821 -19.70 66.78 -13.30
N LYS A 822 -20.91 67.33 -13.23
CA LYS A 822 -22.04 66.76 -12.47
C LYS A 822 -22.46 65.41 -13.06
N LYS A 823 -21.91 64.31 -12.55
CA LYS A 823 -22.59 63.01 -12.35
C LYS A 823 -21.71 61.99 -11.60
N ILE A 824 -21.45 62.25 -10.33
CA ILE A 824 -20.87 61.25 -9.42
C ILE A 824 -22.01 60.35 -8.90
N THR A 825 -22.41 59.37 -9.71
CA THR A 825 -23.27 58.26 -9.24
C THR A 825 -22.79 56.87 -9.68
N ARG A 826 -21.59 56.72 -10.26
CA ARG A 826 -21.10 55.40 -10.71
C ARG A 826 -19.78 54.89 -10.11
N LEU A 827 -19.10 55.66 -9.26
CA LEU A 827 -17.79 55.26 -8.68
C LEU A 827 -17.80 54.98 -7.17
N LYS A 828 -18.98 54.89 -6.53
CA LYS A 828 -19.13 54.46 -5.13
C LYS A 828 -19.44 52.96 -4.95
N ARG A 829 -19.39 52.16 -6.03
CA ARG A 829 -19.57 50.70 -5.99
C ARG A 829 -18.55 50.01 -6.91
N ILE A 830 -17.29 49.96 -6.49
CA ILE A 830 -16.33 48.90 -6.82
C ILE A 830 -15.56 48.62 -5.54
#